data_AF-A0A6G0IIW1-F1
#
_entry.id   AF-A0A6G0IIW1-F1
#
_cell.length_a   1.000
_cell.length_b   1.000
_cell.length_c   1.000
_cell.angle_alpha   90.00
_cell.angle_beta   90.00
_cell.angle_gamma   90.00
#
_symmetry.space_group_name_H-M   'P 1'
#
loop_
_entity.id
_entity.type
_entity.pdbx_description
1 polymer ?
#
loop_
_entity_poly.entity_id
_entity_poly.type
_entity_poly.pdbx_seq_one_letter_code
_entity_poly.pdbx_strand_id
1 'polypeptide(L)'
;MNAINETLRTALDLQDTKRIHNSMETWKSRIHNFIQSPLPQRKINRQETSETSLIGESLETLLSQKRGQRIFRDFLKSEFCEENLDFWLACQEYKSFDTPAELIQRAASIYEEFIRADAPKEVNLDFYTREIISQSIQHPSPSCFVVAQRKIYSLMENDSFPRFIQSEQYKVLFIAASKPRGLGKHRKALRIKSTGDLIQHDSKPIILQKGRPLSISLTLHQKLEHCARISVAFSSVTMEPSGSTTISSSNHTLNSTGGGCPWEVSDKTRLCRFLCYGSEGDLYTAREEGHVSMESAGALLSLLQEGRGTEVVEEIKRFTQDGRAVRLGPAFFALAMCSQHSELKTRQAAFKALKEVCRDPAHLFSFIQTKKELKEGMKCGIWGRALRKAVSDWYNEQDAMSLAAAVTKCKQREGWSHQDLLRLSHTKPANEAIALISKYVTKGWKDVQAAYSDKENSEEVVKVLSYLEVVEKVKHSCDETEVINLIEEHKLEREQLLTDHLKSKQVWRALLKEMPLQSLLRILGKMTSNKILESGSSETKAVCDRIQSETTLKKAKIHPFSLLLSSENYKRGQGYQGKTKWEPDSSILKAMDSAFYKSFMHVEPVGKRFLVAVDVSTSLSSIVPGTSVSTAVAAAAITMIFARTEADTHVLAYSEGALVPCSVSADMTLAQATVELVKIPGGSTDCTLPITWATENGKAVDVFIILTNNPLWTFTASPVESLKKHRQISGANSKLVMCGLTSIGHAIADTEDRGLLSICGFDLGALSVIRNLAQDLI
;
A
#
# COMPACT_ATOMS: atom_id res chain seq x y z
N MET A 1 -35.06 -25.41 50.60
CA MET A 1 -35.51 -26.67 49.98
C MET A 1 -36.92 -26.47 49.46
N ASN A 2 -37.12 -26.78 48.16
CA ASN A 2 -38.39 -26.85 47.42
C ASN A 2 -39.19 -25.55 47.21
N ALA A 3 -38.83 -24.79 46.15
CA ALA A 3 -39.78 -24.02 45.31
C ALA A 3 -39.16 -23.45 44.00
N ILE A 4 -38.10 -24.05 43.43
CA ILE A 4 -37.51 -23.60 42.13
C ILE A 4 -37.14 -24.83 41.30
N ASN A 5 -38.08 -25.75 41.07
CA ASN A 5 -37.86 -26.92 40.23
C ASN A 5 -38.97 -27.18 39.20
N GLU A 6 -39.91 -26.24 38.96
CA GLU A 6 -41.07 -26.55 38.11
C GLU A 6 -41.56 -25.44 37.15
N THR A 7 -40.75 -24.42 36.84
CA THR A 7 -41.17 -23.37 35.87
C THR A 7 -40.07 -22.94 34.89
N LEU A 8 -39.25 -23.90 34.45
CA LEU A 8 -38.35 -23.75 33.28
C LEU A 8 -38.41 -25.01 32.40
N ARG A 9 -39.62 -25.52 32.17
CA ARG A 9 -39.90 -26.57 31.20
C ARG A 9 -41.15 -26.24 30.40
N THR A 10 -41.04 -25.28 29.48
CA THR A 10 -41.84 -25.32 28.25
C THR A 10 -41.17 -24.55 27.10
N ALA A 11 -40.77 -25.33 26.09
CA ALA A 11 -40.76 -25.01 24.67
C ALA A 11 -39.79 -23.96 24.12
N LEU A 12 -38.51 -24.32 24.00
CA LEU A 12 -37.70 -24.17 22.77
C LEU A 12 -36.43 -25.04 22.89
N ASP A 13 -36.17 -25.83 21.85
CA ASP A 13 -34.95 -26.62 21.58
C ASP A 13 -34.66 -27.97 22.25
N LEU A 14 -35.56 -28.93 22.01
CA LEU A 14 -35.25 -30.37 22.04
C LEU A 14 -34.58 -30.89 20.75
N GLN A 15 -34.50 -30.08 19.67
CA GLN A 15 -33.80 -30.45 18.43
C GLN A 15 -32.34 -30.00 18.42
N ASP A 16 -32.02 -28.79 18.89
CA ASP A 16 -30.61 -28.35 18.96
C ASP A 16 -29.79 -29.01 20.06
N THR A 17 -30.39 -29.37 21.20
CA THR A 17 -29.71 -30.15 22.24
C THR A 17 -29.31 -31.55 21.76
N LYS A 18 -30.15 -32.22 20.95
CA LYS A 18 -29.81 -33.50 20.32
C LYS A 18 -28.74 -33.35 19.22
N ARG A 19 -28.72 -32.23 18.50
CA ARG A 19 -27.74 -31.94 17.44
C ARG A 19 -26.36 -31.59 18.02
N ILE A 20 -26.31 -30.83 19.10
CA ILE A 20 -25.10 -30.51 19.87
C ILE A 20 -24.60 -31.76 20.61
N HIS A 21 -25.48 -32.58 21.18
CA HIS A 21 -25.08 -33.83 21.84
C HIS A 21 -24.54 -34.87 20.85
N ASN A 22 -25.17 -35.05 19.68
CA ASN A 22 -24.65 -35.92 18.61
C ASN A 22 -23.35 -35.39 18.00
N SER A 23 -23.21 -34.06 17.84
CA SER A 23 -21.95 -33.42 17.42
C SER A 23 -20.86 -33.64 18.46
N MET A 24 -21.18 -33.53 19.75
CA MET A 24 -20.25 -33.71 20.86
C MET A 24 -19.83 -35.18 21.02
N GLU A 25 -20.71 -36.16 20.82
CA GLU A 25 -20.36 -37.59 20.84
C GLU A 25 -19.57 -38.02 19.60
N THR A 26 -19.90 -37.51 18.41
CA THR A 26 -19.10 -37.75 17.19
C THR A 26 -17.73 -37.06 17.26
N TRP A 27 -17.63 -35.92 17.93
CA TRP A 27 -16.38 -35.20 18.14
C TRP A 27 -15.54 -35.80 19.27
N LYS A 28 -16.14 -36.27 20.37
CA LYS A 28 -15.49 -37.12 21.40
C LYS A 28 -14.96 -38.41 20.80
N SER A 29 -15.71 -39.06 19.90
CA SER A 29 -15.26 -40.25 19.17
C SER A 29 -14.06 -39.95 18.25
N ARG A 30 -14.04 -38.78 17.58
CA ARG A 30 -12.90 -38.32 16.77
C ARG A 30 -11.68 -37.97 17.62
N ILE A 31 -11.86 -37.35 18.79
CA ILE A 31 -10.77 -37.14 19.75
C ILE A 31 -10.27 -38.48 20.28
N HIS A 32 -11.16 -39.40 20.66
CA HIS A 32 -10.78 -40.71 21.15
C HIS A 32 -9.95 -41.47 20.10
N ASN A 33 -10.34 -41.41 18.82
CA ASN A 33 -9.56 -41.94 17.70
C ASN A 33 -8.24 -41.19 17.45
N PHE A 34 -8.17 -39.89 17.74
CA PHE A 34 -6.95 -39.06 17.63
C PHE A 34 -6.01 -39.19 18.85
N ILE A 35 -6.53 -39.57 20.01
CA ILE A 35 -5.80 -39.92 21.23
C ILE A 35 -5.21 -41.34 21.08
N GLN A 36 -5.97 -42.26 20.48
CA GLN A 36 -5.55 -43.65 20.26
C GLN A 36 -4.65 -43.86 19.04
N SER A 37 -4.48 -42.86 18.16
CA SER A 37 -3.52 -42.97 17.06
C SER A 37 -2.08 -42.87 17.61
N PRO A 38 -1.26 -43.91 17.44
CA PRO A 38 0.13 -43.85 17.87
C PRO A 38 0.86 -42.82 17.00
N LEU A 39 1.66 -41.96 17.64
CA LEU A 39 2.74 -41.28 16.92
C LEU A 39 3.62 -42.36 16.26
N PRO A 40 4.18 -42.14 15.07
CA PRO A 40 5.11 -43.09 14.47
C PRO A 40 6.35 -43.24 15.36
N GLN A 41 6.30 -44.18 16.32
CA GLN A 41 7.41 -44.53 17.19
C GLN A 41 8.27 -45.56 16.46
N ARG A 42 9.39 -45.09 15.91
CA ARG A 42 10.45 -45.98 15.43
C ARG A 42 11.24 -46.46 16.67
N LYS A 43 11.13 -47.74 17.01
CA LYS A 43 11.88 -48.36 18.12
C LYS A 43 13.39 -48.13 17.92
N ILE A 44 14.02 -47.44 18.87
CA ILE A 44 15.48 -47.33 18.93
C ILE A 44 16.01 -48.59 19.60
N ASN A 45 16.75 -49.39 18.83
CA ASN A 45 17.55 -50.49 19.35
C ASN A 45 18.70 -49.88 20.18
N ARG A 46 18.92 -50.37 21.40
CA ARG A 46 20.07 -49.97 22.23
C ARG A 46 21.36 -50.44 21.56
N GLN A 47 21.96 -49.58 20.76
CA GLN A 47 23.36 -49.68 20.34
C GLN A 47 23.97 -48.28 20.32
N GLU A 48 25.18 -48.21 20.82
CA GLU A 48 25.95 -47.02 21.23
C GLU A 48 25.85 -45.85 20.22
N THR A 49 25.32 -44.71 20.69
CA THR A 49 25.21 -43.48 19.90
C THR A 49 26.57 -42.81 19.75
N SER A 50 27.10 -42.81 18.53
CA SER A 50 28.10 -41.82 18.11
C SER A 50 27.42 -40.45 17.99
N GLU A 51 27.99 -39.43 18.63
CA GLU A 51 27.44 -38.06 18.79
C GLU A 51 27.34 -37.21 17.50
N THR A 52 27.15 -37.81 16.32
CA THR A 52 27.17 -37.08 15.03
C THR A 52 26.06 -37.48 14.05
N SER A 53 24.81 -37.67 14.51
CA SER A 53 23.66 -37.72 13.59
C SER A 53 23.01 -36.33 13.44
N LEU A 54 23.29 -35.71 12.29
CA LEU A 54 22.57 -34.68 11.54
C LEU A 54 21.50 -33.86 12.31
N ILE A 55 21.90 -32.67 12.75
CA ILE A 55 21.01 -31.65 13.30
C ILE A 55 20.20 -31.03 12.14
N GLY A 56 18.86 -31.07 12.18
CA GLY A 56 18.00 -30.27 11.29
C GLY A 56 17.13 -31.00 10.26
N GLU A 57 17.05 -32.34 10.26
CA GLU A 57 16.15 -33.08 9.36
C GLU A 57 14.66 -32.95 9.73
N SER A 58 14.35 -32.71 11.01
CA SER A 58 12.98 -32.48 11.50
C SER A 58 12.99 -31.64 12.78
N LEU A 59 11.83 -31.04 13.09
CA LEU A 59 11.66 -30.29 14.35
C LEU A 59 11.85 -31.23 15.55
N GLU A 60 11.41 -32.48 15.45
CA GLU A 60 11.61 -33.50 16.49
C GLU A 60 13.10 -33.74 16.79
N THR A 61 13.93 -33.93 15.76
CA THR A 61 15.38 -34.12 15.94
C THR A 61 16.01 -32.88 16.57
N LEU A 62 15.61 -31.68 16.16
CA LEU A 62 16.09 -30.42 16.75
C LEU A 62 15.73 -30.30 18.23
N LEU A 63 14.48 -30.61 18.58
CA LEU A 63 13.97 -30.50 19.95
C LEU A 63 14.49 -31.62 20.87
N SER A 64 14.93 -32.76 20.34
CA SER A 64 15.57 -33.81 21.13
C SER A 64 16.94 -33.37 21.70
N GLN A 65 17.58 -32.37 21.10
CA GLN A 65 18.92 -31.93 21.45
C GLN A 65 18.90 -30.61 22.23
N LYS A 66 19.48 -30.58 23.45
CA LYS A 66 19.56 -29.34 24.26
C LYS A 66 20.20 -28.15 23.53
N ARG A 67 21.17 -28.42 22.66
CA ARG A 67 21.82 -27.39 21.84
C ARG A 67 20.88 -26.86 20.75
N GLY A 68 20.14 -27.75 20.09
CA GLY A 68 19.11 -27.40 19.11
C GLY A 68 18.01 -26.55 19.74
N GLN A 69 17.49 -26.97 20.90
CA GLN A 69 16.52 -26.19 21.68
C GLN A 69 17.00 -24.77 22.00
N ARG A 70 18.26 -24.59 22.42
CA ARG A 70 18.80 -23.26 22.76
C ARG A 70 18.84 -22.34 21.56
N ILE A 71 19.39 -22.82 20.44
CA ILE A 71 19.56 -22.01 19.24
C ILE A 71 18.22 -21.74 18.57
N PHE A 72 17.29 -22.70 18.58
CA PHE A 72 15.93 -22.47 18.14
C PHE A 72 15.20 -21.47 19.04
N ARG A 73 15.37 -21.55 20.36
CA ARG A 73 14.80 -20.55 21.29
C ARG A 73 15.32 -19.15 21.00
N ASP A 74 16.62 -18.99 20.73
CA ASP A 74 17.20 -17.68 20.40
C ASP A 74 16.65 -17.13 19.07
N PHE A 75 16.40 -18.01 18.08
CA PHE A 75 15.68 -17.66 16.86
C PHE A 75 14.23 -17.22 17.15
N LEU A 76 13.47 -18.00 17.93
CA LEU A 76 12.08 -17.67 18.26
C LEU A 76 11.95 -16.36 19.05
N LYS A 77 12.94 -16.05 19.92
CA LYS A 77 13.01 -14.74 20.60
C LYS A 77 13.17 -13.58 19.62
N SER A 78 13.89 -13.78 18.52
CA SER A 78 14.01 -12.75 17.46
C SER A 78 12.71 -12.55 16.67
N GLU A 79 11.82 -13.56 16.69
CA GLU A 79 10.49 -13.53 16.08
C GLU A 79 9.34 -13.25 17.07
N PHE A 80 9.66 -13.03 18.36
CA PHE A 80 8.68 -12.85 19.46
C PHE A 80 7.64 -13.96 19.55
N CYS A 81 8.09 -15.20 19.43
CA CYS A 81 7.25 -16.39 19.49
C CYS A 81 7.88 -17.53 20.32
N GLU A 82 8.83 -17.20 21.21
CA GLU A 82 9.52 -18.16 22.08
C GLU A 82 8.59 -18.84 23.09
N GLU A 83 7.44 -18.24 23.39
CA GLU A 83 6.41 -18.84 24.25
C GLU A 83 5.96 -20.20 23.76
N ASN A 84 5.98 -20.44 22.43
CA ASN A 84 5.56 -21.70 21.84
C ASN A 84 6.51 -22.84 22.21
N LEU A 85 7.82 -22.58 22.21
CA LEU A 85 8.83 -23.56 22.60
C LEU A 85 8.87 -23.73 24.12
N ASP A 86 8.78 -22.64 24.87
CA ASP A 86 8.71 -22.67 26.34
C ASP A 86 7.51 -23.51 26.81
N PHE A 87 6.33 -23.28 26.24
CA PHE A 87 5.14 -24.07 26.52
C PHE A 87 5.32 -25.55 26.14
N TRP A 88 5.84 -25.83 24.94
CA TRP A 88 6.04 -27.20 24.50
C TRP A 88 6.98 -27.98 25.41
N LEU A 89 8.06 -27.34 25.88
CA LEU A 89 9.01 -27.92 26.84
C LEU A 89 8.39 -28.08 28.22
N ALA A 90 7.62 -27.10 28.70
CA ALA A 90 6.89 -27.20 29.98
C ALA A 90 5.90 -28.36 29.96
N CYS A 91 5.18 -28.57 28.85
CA CYS A 91 4.32 -29.74 28.69
C CYS A 91 5.11 -31.06 28.61
N GLN A 92 6.33 -31.04 28.07
CA GLN A 92 7.16 -32.24 27.97
C GLN A 92 7.72 -32.64 29.35
N GLU A 93 8.08 -31.66 30.17
CA GLU A 93 8.47 -31.85 31.57
C GLU A 93 7.27 -32.29 32.41
N TYR A 94 6.10 -31.69 32.20
CA TYR A 94 4.86 -32.01 32.93
C TYR A 94 4.49 -33.50 32.86
N LYS A 95 4.76 -34.17 31.74
CA LYS A 95 4.52 -35.61 31.56
C LYS A 95 5.39 -36.53 32.42
N SER A 96 6.47 -36.00 33.00
CA SER A 96 7.40 -36.78 33.83
C SER A 96 7.03 -36.79 35.32
N PHE A 97 5.99 -36.03 35.72
CA PHE A 97 5.48 -36.05 37.08
C PHE A 97 4.33 -37.03 37.21
N ASP A 98 4.38 -37.87 38.24
CA ASP A 98 3.36 -38.88 38.52
C ASP A 98 2.64 -38.63 39.85
N THR A 99 3.13 -37.70 40.68
CA THR A 99 2.52 -37.41 41.98
C THR A 99 1.36 -36.40 41.82
N PRO A 100 0.19 -36.65 42.45
CA PRO A 100 -0.95 -35.74 42.34
C PRO A 100 -0.65 -34.30 42.78
N ALA A 101 0.17 -34.13 43.83
CA ALA A 101 0.52 -32.82 44.35
C ALA A 101 1.36 -31.99 43.35
N GLU A 102 2.36 -32.61 42.72
CA GLU A 102 3.19 -31.95 41.70
C GLU A 102 2.39 -31.66 40.43
N LEU A 103 1.52 -32.59 40.01
CA LEU A 103 0.65 -32.41 38.84
C LEU A 103 -0.29 -31.20 39.03
N ILE A 104 -0.92 -31.06 40.20
CA ILE A 104 -1.78 -29.91 40.51
C ILE A 104 -0.99 -28.60 40.45
N GLN A 105 0.14 -28.54 41.15
CA GLN A 105 0.97 -27.33 41.22
C GLN A 105 1.49 -26.93 39.83
N ARG A 106 2.00 -27.88 39.05
CA ARG A 106 2.58 -27.63 37.72
C ARG A 106 1.51 -27.33 36.68
N ALA A 107 0.36 -27.99 36.73
CA ALA A 107 -0.76 -27.68 35.84
C ALA A 107 -1.24 -26.24 36.04
N ALA A 108 -1.40 -25.79 37.30
CA ALA A 108 -1.77 -24.41 37.62
C ALA A 108 -0.73 -23.41 37.08
N SER A 109 0.56 -23.68 37.29
CA SER A 109 1.63 -22.82 36.77
C SER A 109 1.62 -22.72 35.24
N ILE A 110 1.47 -23.84 34.53
CA ILE A 110 1.43 -23.86 33.06
C ILE A 110 0.19 -23.11 32.55
N TYR A 111 -0.94 -23.27 33.23
CA TYR A 111 -2.17 -22.58 32.85
C TYR A 111 -2.05 -21.07 32.99
N GLU A 112 -1.54 -20.61 34.13
CA GLU A 112 -1.34 -19.19 34.44
C GLU A 112 -0.29 -18.51 33.54
N GLU A 113 0.78 -19.21 33.18
CA GLU A 113 1.87 -18.66 32.37
C GLU A 113 1.54 -18.66 30.86
N PHE A 114 0.80 -19.66 30.36
CA PHE A 114 0.64 -19.88 28.91
C PHE A 114 -0.81 -19.98 28.37
N ILE A 115 -1.81 -20.34 29.19
CA ILE A 115 -3.16 -20.71 28.69
C ILE A 115 -4.24 -19.70 29.04
N ARG A 116 -4.18 -19.11 30.24
CA ARG A 116 -5.16 -18.12 30.69
C ARG A 116 -5.18 -16.93 29.72
N ALA A 117 -6.36 -16.33 29.54
CA ALA A 117 -6.44 -15.07 28.80
C ALA A 117 -5.54 -14.02 29.47
N ASP A 118 -4.79 -13.25 28.67
CA ASP A 118 -3.84 -12.24 29.13
C ASP A 118 -2.64 -12.83 29.92
N ALA A 119 -2.32 -14.12 29.73
CA ALA A 119 -1.15 -14.74 30.33
C ALA A 119 0.17 -14.11 29.81
N PRO A 120 1.21 -14.00 30.65
CA PRO A 120 2.45 -13.32 30.28
C PRO A 120 3.16 -13.93 29.06
N LYS A 121 2.95 -15.24 28.82
CA LYS A 121 3.46 -15.98 27.66
C LYS A 121 2.33 -16.75 26.96
N GLU A 122 1.18 -16.09 26.78
CA GLU A 122 0.01 -16.71 26.19
C GLU A 122 0.28 -17.35 24.80
N VAL A 123 -0.03 -18.64 24.64
CA VAL A 123 0.15 -19.37 23.38
C VAL A 123 -1.10 -19.35 22.49
N ASN A 124 -0.89 -19.42 21.18
CA ASN A 124 -1.99 -19.36 20.19
C ASN A 124 -2.76 -20.69 20.13
N LEU A 125 -3.88 -20.75 20.85
CA LEU A 125 -4.79 -21.89 20.89
C LEU A 125 -6.22 -21.42 20.63
N ASP A 126 -6.98 -22.19 19.86
CA ASP A 126 -8.40 -21.92 19.64
C ASP A 126 -9.23 -22.04 20.94
N PHE A 127 -10.38 -21.39 20.92
CA PHE A 127 -11.32 -21.35 22.04
C PHE A 127 -11.63 -22.74 22.59
N TYR A 128 -11.87 -23.70 21.71
CA TYR A 128 -12.26 -25.05 22.11
C TYR A 128 -11.14 -25.76 22.89
N THR A 129 -9.90 -25.64 22.43
CA THR A 129 -8.74 -26.27 23.09
C THR A 129 -8.52 -25.68 24.47
N ARG A 130 -8.70 -24.37 24.62
CA ARG A 130 -8.60 -23.70 25.92
C ARG A 130 -9.69 -24.18 26.87
N GLU A 131 -10.90 -24.37 26.38
CA GLU A 131 -12.02 -24.87 27.19
C GLU A 131 -11.77 -26.29 27.71
N ILE A 132 -11.23 -27.19 26.86
CA ILE A 132 -10.82 -28.54 27.31
C ILE A 132 -9.81 -28.46 28.45
N ILE A 133 -8.80 -27.60 28.33
CA ILE A 133 -7.75 -27.47 29.35
C ILE A 133 -8.34 -26.91 30.65
N SER A 134 -9.19 -25.88 30.56
CA SER A 134 -9.89 -25.28 31.71
C SER A 134 -10.75 -26.29 32.48
N GLN A 135 -11.30 -27.30 31.80
CA GLN A 135 -12.02 -28.40 32.46
C GLN A 135 -11.05 -29.46 33.00
N SER A 136 -10.03 -29.82 32.22
CA SER A 136 -9.05 -30.86 32.58
C SER A 136 -8.18 -30.48 33.77
N ILE A 137 -7.98 -29.18 34.04
CA ILE A 137 -7.18 -28.70 35.17
C ILE A 137 -7.90 -28.84 36.52
N GLN A 138 -9.21 -29.09 36.52
CA GLN A 138 -9.95 -29.40 37.75
C GLN A 138 -9.56 -30.79 38.32
N HIS A 139 -9.13 -31.69 37.44
CA HIS A 139 -8.58 -33.00 37.79
C HIS A 139 -7.29 -33.28 37.00
N PRO A 140 -6.16 -32.67 37.42
CA PRO A 140 -4.90 -32.75 36.69
C PRO A 140 -4.42 -34.19 36.50
N SER A 141 -4.08 -34.52 35.25
CA SER A 141 -3.49 -35.79 34.84
C SER A 141 -2.33 -35.51 33.87
N PRO A 142 -1.42 -36.47 33.63
CA PRO A 142 -0.31 -36.28 32.69
C PRO A 142 -0.76 -35.96 31.25
N SER A 143 -2.02 -36.19 30.90
CA SER A 143 -2.57 -35.94 29.56
C SER A 143 -3.22 -34.56 29.38
N CYS A 144 -3.34 -33.74 30.44
CA CYS A 144 -4.05 -32.43 30.42
C CYS A 144 -3.66 -31.51 29.25
N PHE A 145 -2.37 -31.49 28.87
CA PHE A 145 -1.87 -30.57 27.85
C PHE A 145 -1.53 -31.24 26.51
N VAL A 146 -1.78 -32.55 26.34
CA VAL A 146 -1.34 -33.29 25.14
C VAL A 146 -1.90 -32.70 23.84
N VAL A 147 -3.18 -32.32 23.83
CA VAL A 147 -3.83 -31.72 22.65
C VAL A 147 -3.23 -30.36 22.33
N ALA A 148 -3.05 -29.51 23.34
CA ALA A 148 -2.47 -28.19 23.19
C ALA A 148 -1.00 -28.26 22.73
N GLN A 149 -0.22 -29.15 23.35
CA GLN A 149 1.18 -29.38 23.00
C GLN A 149 1.33 -29.84 21.54
N ARG A 150 0.46 -30.73 21.04
CA ARG A 150 0.45 -31.15 19.63
C ARG A 150 0.13 -29.98 18.69
N LYS A 151 -0.82 -29.11 19.04
CA LYS A 151 -1.16 -27.92 18.22
C LYS A 151 0.01 -26.94 18.15
N ILE A 152 0.64 -26.65 19.29
CA ILE A 152 1.79 -25.74 19.33
C ILE A 152 3.01 -26.34 18.62
N TYR A 153 3.24 -27.65 18.73
CA TYR A 153 4.26 -28.33 17.94
C TYR A 153 4.00 -28.17 16.44
N SER A 154 2.78 -28.44 15.97
CA SER A 154 2.41 -28.30 14.56
C SER A 154 2.51 -26.85 14.07
N LEU A 155 2.18 -25.87 14.92
CA LEU A 155 2.36 -24.46 14.63
C LEU A 155 3.84 -24.14 14.39
N MET A 156 4.73 -24.56 15.30
CA MET A 156 6.18 -24.36 15.14
C MET A 156 6.72 -25.11 13.92
N GLU A 157 6.26 -26.34 13.66
CA GLU A 157 6.71 -27.17 12.54
C GLU A 157 6.35 -26.57 11.17
N ASN A 158 5.16 -25.95 11.06
CA ASN A 158 4.67 -25.40 9.80
C ASN A 158 4.99 -23.91 9.61
N ASP A 159 5.37 -23.19 10.66
CA ASP A 159 5.62 -21.74 10.60
C ASP A 159 7.07 -21.37 10.93
N SER A 160 7.49 -21.56 12.18
CA SER A 160 8.78 -21.05 12.67
C SER A 160 9.97 -21.94 12.29
N PHE A 161 9.80 -23.26 12.22
CA PHE A 161 10.86 -24.21 11.92
C PHE A 161 11.39 -24.13 10.47
N PRO A 162 10.54 -23.97 9.43
CA PRO A 162 11.03 -23.77 8.06
C PRO A 162 11.85 -22.49 7.90
N ARG A 163 11.48 -21.42 8.63
CA ARG A 163 12.26 -20.16 8.68
C ARG A 163 13.56 -20.32 9.45
N PHE A 164 13.53 -21.06 10.55
CA PHE A 164 14.72 -21.38 11.33
C PHE A 164 15.79 -22.07 10.48
N ILE A 165 15.43 -23.09 9.69
CA ILE A 165 16.38 -23.80 8.80
C ILE A 165 17.05 -22.86 7.78
N GLN A 166 16.38 -21.75 7.41
CA GLN A 166 16.90 -20.77 6.47
C GLN A 166 17.68 -19.62 7.14
N SER A 167 17.68 -19.56 8.48
CA SER A 167 18.28 -18.47 9.25
C SER A 167 19.80 -18.58 9.38
N GLU A 168 20.48 -17.45 9.56
CA GLU A 168 21.92 -17.42 9.88
C GLU A 168 22.24 -18.16 11.19
N GLN A 169 21.31 -18.16 12.14
CA GLN A 169 21.41 -18.88 13.40
C GLN A 169 21.50 -20.40 13.19
N TYR A 170 20.81 -20.95 12.18
CA TYR A 170 20.95 -22.35 11.78
C TYR A 170 22.24 -22.62 11.02
N LYS A 171 22.73 -21.68 10.20
CA LYS A 171 24.05 -21.81 9.54
C LYS A 171 25.20 -21.88 10.56
N VAL A 172 25.13 -21.09 11.64
CA VAL A 172 26.08 -21.16 12.77
C VAL A 172 26.02 -22.53 13.47
N LEU A 173 24.82 -23.11 13.63
CA LEU A 173 24.61 -24.45 14.17
C LEU A 173 25.27 -25.52 13.29
N PHE A 174 25.15 -25.39 11.96
CA PHE A 174 25.70 -26.32 10.98
C PHE A 174 27.24 -26.23 10.89
N ILE A 175 27.80 -25.01 10.80
CA ILE A 175 29.26 -24.77 10.75
C ILE A 175 29.96 -25.30 12.02
N ALA A 176 29.31 -25.19 13.19
CA ALA A 176 29.86 -25.68 14.44
C ALA A 176 29.69 -27.20 14.64
N ALA A 177 28.84 -27.86 13.86
CA ALA A 177 28.71 -29.32 13.80
C ALA A 177 29.67 -29.97 12.79
N SER A 178 30.14 -29.22 11.78
CA SER A 178 31.06 -29.69 10.74
C SER A 178 32.56 -29.63 11.11
N LYS A 179 32.94 -29.19 12.32
CA LYS A 179 34.35 -29.23 12.78
C LYS A 179 34.65 -30.58 13.46
N PRO A 180 35.63 -31.38 13.00
CA PRO A 180 36.06 -32.57 13.71
C PRO A 180 36.68 -32.17 15.06
N ARG A 181 36.29 -32.84 16.15
CA ARG A 181 36.98 -32.71 17.45
C ARG A 181 38.36 -33.37 17.34
N GLY A 182 39.39 -32.57 17.09
CA GLY A 182 40.79 -32.99 17.14
C GLY A 182 41.23 -33.30 18.57
N LEU A 183 41.86 -34.46 18.72
CA LEU A 183 42.58 -34.92 19.91
C LEU A 183 43.65 -33.91 20.37
N GLY A 184 43.84 -33.83 21.69
CA GLY A 184 45.16 -33.66 22.29
C GLY A 184 45.72 -32.24 22.34
N LYS A 185 45.75 -31.71 23.57
CA LYS A 185 46.65 -30.62 23.96
C LYS A 185 48.10 -31.00 23.64
N HIS A 186 48.78 -30.21 22.82
CA HIS A 186 50.20 -29.90 23.03
C HIS A 186 50.40 -28.39 22.90
N ARG A 187 50.62 -27.77 24.05
CA ARG A 187 51.25 -26.44 24.15
C ARG A 187 52.69 -26.58 23.65
N LYS A 188 53.05 -25.86 22.59
CA LYS A 188 54.37 -25.24 22.48
C LYS A 188 54.19 -23.80 22.00
N ALA A 189 54.84 -22.93 22.75
CA ALA A 189 54.87 -21.48 22.59
C ALA A 189 55.81 -21.05 21.45
N LEU A 190 55.85 -19.73 21.22
CA LEU A 190 56.70 -18.94 20.30
C LEU A 190 56.15 -18.85 18.87
N ARG A 191 56.14 -17.70 18.17
CA ARG A 191 56.64 -16.34 18.43
C ARG A 191 56.09 -15.44 17.30
N ILE A 192 55.89 -14.16 17.62
CA ILE A 192 55.47 -13.07 16.72
C ILE A 192 56.45 -12.87 15.55
N LYS A 193 55.91 -12.60 14.35
CA LYS A 193 56.36 -11.66 13.28
C LYS A 193 55.32 -11.75 12.14
N SER A 194 54.52 -10.73 11.81
CA SER A 194 54.81 -9.45 11.12
C SER A 194 55.51 -9.64 9.76
N THR A 195 55.05 -8.87 8.76
CA THR A 195 55.30 -8.84 7.29
C THR A 195 54.39 -9.79 6.51
N GLY A 196 53.60 -9.37 5.53
CA GLY A 196 53.78 -8.27 4.57
C GLY A 196 53.88 -8.87 3.18
N ASP A 197 53.01 -8.42 2.28
CA ASP A 197 53.09 -8.45 0.81
C ASP A 197 52.28 -9.46 -0.02
N LEU A 198 51.79 -8.85 -1.10
CA LEU A 198 50.94 -9.26 -2.23
C LEU A 198 51.50 -10.46 -3.01
N ILE A 199 50.59 -11.15 -3.74
CA ILE A 199 50.64 -11.59 -5.17
C ILE A 199 49.27 -12.29 -5.43
N GLN A 200 48.32 -11.69 -6.14
CA GLN A 200 48.05 -11.75 -7.59
C GLN A 200 47.78 -13.15 -8.22
N HIS A 201 46.63 -13.23 -8.90
CA HIS A 201 46.25 -14.07 -10.06
C HIS A 201 46.17 -15.60 -9.91
N ASP A 202 44.99 -16.20 -10.10
CA ASP A 202 44.52 -16.57 -11.45
C ASP A 202 43.12 -17.21 -11.50
N SER A 203 42.39 -16.82 -12.54
CA SER A 203 41.11 -17.39 -12.95
C SER A 203 41.33 -18.52 -13.96
N LYS A 204 40.57 -19.63 -13.86
CA LYS A 204 39.82 -20.19 -15.00
C LYS A 204 38.87 -21.35 -14.60
N PRO A 205 37.75 -21.52 -15.32
CA PRO A 205 36.66 -22.42 -14.97
C PRO A 205 36.77 -23.80 -15.62
N ILE A 206 36.16 -24.81 -14.99
CA ILE A 206 36.05 -26.18 -15.51
C ILE A 206 34.72 -26.35 -16.23
N ILE A 207 34.80 -26.75 -17.49
CA ILE A 207 33.71 -27.27 -18.34
C ILE A 207 33.51 -28.74 -17.99
N LEU A 208 32.26 -29.21 -17.81
CA LEU A 208 31.92 -30.63 -17.96
C LEU A 208 30.64 -30.83 -18.77
N GLN A 209 30.74 -31.79 -19.67
CA GLN A 209 29.87 -32.09 -20.80
C GLN A 209 28.63 -32.92 -20.44
N LYS A 210 27.68 -32.86 -21.39
CA LYS A 210 26.44 -33.64 -21.54
C LYS A 210 26.66 -35.15 -21.57
N GLY A 211 25.71 -35.89 -20.98
CA GLY A 211 25.43 -37.30 -21.23
C GLY A 211 23.91 -37.54 -21.17
N ARG A 212 23.38 -38.23 -22.19
CA ARG A 212 21.97 -38.29 -22.64
C ARG A 212 21.12 -39.43 -22.00
N PRO A 213 19.79 -39.47 -22.26
CA PRO A 213 18.77 -40.08 -21.42
C PRO A 213 18.31 -41.49 -21.88
N LEU A 214 17.54 -42.17 -21.03
CA LEU A 214 16.71 -43.34 -21.38
C LEU A 214 15.23 -43.01 -21.21
N SER A 215 14.44 -43.53 -22.13
CA SER A 215 13.09 -43.12 -22.50
C SER A 215 12.02 -44.16 -22.11
N ILE A 216 10.77 -43.80 -22.43
CA ILE A 216 9.56 -44.62 -22.66
C ILE A 216 8.76 -44.94 -21.38
N SER A 217 7.43 -44.77 -21.30
CA SER A 217 6.44 -44.07 -22.14
C SER A 217 5.06 -44.14 -21.45
N LEU A 218 4.18 -43.22 -21.90
CA LEU A 218 2.75 -43.40 -22.18
C LEU A 218 1.67 -43.21 -21.08
N THR A 219 0.88 -42.17 -21.36
CA THR A 219 -0.59 -42.01 -21.20
C THR A 219 -1.18 -41.77 -19.82
N LEU A 220 -1.68 -40.54 -19.58
CA LEU A 220 -3.11 -40.25 -19.79
C LEU A 220 -3.37 -38.75 -19.95
N HIS A 221 -4.10 -38.42 -21.01
CA HIS A 221 -4.53 -37.11 -21.46
C HIS A 221 -5.91 -36.83 -20.86
N GLN A 222 -6.18 -35.63 -20.32
CA GLN A 222 -7.29 -34.75 -20.74
C GLN A 222 -7.63 -33.60 -19.77
N LYS A 223 -7.85 -32.43 -20.41
CA LYS A 223 -8.68 -31.26 -20.06
C LYS A 223 -8.10 -30.21 -19.11
N LEU A 224 -7.60 -29.10 -19.68
CA LEU A 224 -8.25 -27.78 -19.62
C LEU A 224 -7.45 -26.72 -20.42
N GLU A 225 -7.81 -26.50 -21.68
CA GLU A 225 -7.61 -25.21 -22.37
C GLU A 225 -8.88 -24.89 -23.18
N HIS A 226 -9.56 -23.81 -22.82
CA HIS A 226 -10.40 -23.06 -23.74
C HIS A 226 -10.38 -21.58 -23.36
N CYS A 227 -10.20 -20.76 -24.41
CA CYS A 227 -10.37 -19.31 -24.51
C CYS A 227 -9.15 -18.40 -24.24
N ALA A 228 -8.22 -18.37 -25.21
CA ALA A 228 -7.53 -17.12 -25.59
C ALA A 228 -6.95 -17.20 -27.02
N ARG A 229 -7.75 -16.84 -28.04
CA ARG A 229 -7.33 -16.26 -29.33
C ARG A 229 -8.47 -15.33 -29.75
N ILE A 230 -8.22 -14.09 -30.17
CA ILE A 230 -7.88 -13.75 -31.56
C ILE A 230 -7.12 -12.42 -31.57
N SER A 231 -5.89 -12.43 -32.11
CA SER A 231 -5.33 -11.34 -32.89
C SER A 231 -4.37 -11.94 -33.94
N VAL A 232 -4.74 -11.80 -35.20
CA VAL A 232 -4.00 -12.12 -36.44
C VAL A 232 -4.50 -11.01 -37.40
N ALA A 233 -3.67 -10.25 -38.13
CA ALA A 233 -2.73 -10.71 -39.14
C ALA A 233 -1.88 -9.55 -39.73
N PHE A 234 -0.59 -9.86 -39.99
CA PHE A 234 0.21 -9.53 -41.20
C PHE A 234 0.64 -8.06 -41.45
N SER A 235 1.88 -7.73 -41.86
CA SER A 235 2.89 -8.46 -42.65
C SER A 235 4.33 -7.98 -42.39
N SER A 236 5.25 -8.91 -42.65
CA SER A 236 6.71 -8.86 -42.72
C SER A 236 7.32 -7.84 -43.69
N VAL A 237 8.39 -7.17 -43.25
CA VAL A 237 9.60 -6.94 -44.07
C VAL A 237 10.82 -7.20 -43.18
N THR A 238 11.61 -8.18 -43.56
CA THR A 238 12.90 -8.54 -42.99
C THR A 238 14.01 -7.71 -43.63
N MET A 239 14.81 -7.00 -42.83
CA MET A 239 16.19 -6.62 -43.18
C MET A 239 17.09 -6.89 -41.97
N GLU A 240 18.22 -7.56 -42.24
CA GLU A 240 19.22 -8.01 -41.28
C GLU A 240 19.95 -6.85 -40.57
N PRO A 241 20.31 -6.95 -39.27
CA PRO A 241 21.18 -5.99 -38.63
C PRO A 241 22.65 -6.43 -38.77
N SER A 242 23.44 -5.60 -39.45
CA SER A 242 24.89 -5.70 -39.48
C SER A 242 25.49 -4.88 -38.33
N GLY A 243 26.36 -5.52 -37.53
CA GLY A 243 27.42 -4.87 -36.75
C GLY A 243 27.04 -4.29 -35.39
N SER A 244 26.91 -5.13 -34.37
CA SER A 244 26.98 -4.68 -32.96
C SER A 244 28.45 -4.45 -32.57
N THR A 245 28.87 -3.19 -32.43
CA THR A 245 30.12 -2.86 -31.75
C THR A 245 29.85 -2.81 -30.24
N THR A 246 30.36 -3.79 -29.53
CA THR A 246 30.41 -3.86 -28.06
C THR A 246 31.27 -2.71 -27.52
N ILE A 247 30.68 -1.81 -26.72
CA ILE A 247 31.43 -0.92 -25.82
C ILE A 247 31.18 -1.43 -24.40
N SER A 248 32.24 -1.95 -23.78
CA SER A 248 32.23 -2.49 -22.43
C SER A 248 31.97 -1.39 -21.39
N SER A 249 30.96 -1.59 -20.55
CA SER A 249 30.82 -0.88 -19.29
C SER A 249 31.93 -1.31 -18.33
N SER A 250 32.93 -0.44 -18.16
CA SER A 250 33.94 -0.62 -17.11
C SER A 250 33.44 0.04 -15.83
N ASN A 251 33.14 -0.80 -14.84
CA ASN A 251 32.99 -0.41 -13.44
C ASN A 251 34.33 0.15 -12.95
N HIS A 252 34.41 1.47 -12.76
CA HIS A 252 35.46 2.08 -11.94
C HIS A 252 34.84 2.57 -10.63
N THR A 253 34.86 1.68 -9.64
CA THR A 253 34.88 2.05 -8.23
C THR A 253 36.24 2.67 -7.92
N LEU A 254 36.27 3.98 -7.71
CA LEU A 254 37.40 4.67 -7.08
C LEU A 254 36.85 5.53 -5.94
N ASN A 255 37.09 5.04 -4.72
CA ASN A 255 37.01 5.82 -3.51
C ASN A 255 37.88 7.07 -3.66
N SER A 256 37.25 8.24 -3.73
CA SER A 256 37.91 9.51 -3.40
C SER A 256 37.02 10.29 -2.44
N THR A 257 37.54 10.52 -1.25
CA THR A 257 36.98 11.45 -0.27
C THR A 257 37.14 12.87 -0.79
N GLY A 258 36.04 13.52 -1.19
CA GLY A 258 35.99 14.96 -1.44
C GLY A 258 35.08 15.39 -2.60
N GLY A 259 33.81 15.68 -2.29
CA GLY A 259 32.90 16.45 -3.14
C GLY A 259 32.20 15.66 -4.25
N GLY A 260 31.13 14.93 -3.91
CA GLY A 260 30.22 14.35 -4.91
C GLY A 260 29.63 15.45 -5.83
N CYS A 261 29.31 15.10 -7.08
CA CYS A 261 28.65 16.01 -8.00
C CYS A 261 27.31 16.47 -7.36
N PRO A 262 27.01 17.79 -7.25
CA PRO A 262 25.78 18.27 -6.62
C PRO A 262 24.49 17.70 -7.22
N TRP A 263 24.58 17.10 -8.41
CA TRP A 263 23.46 16.62 -9.20
C TRP A 263 23.25 15.10 -9.16
N GLU A 264 24.15 14.34 -8.51
CA GLU A 264 24.02 12.89 -8.35
C GLU A 264 22.76 12.53 -7.54
N VAL A 265 22.01 11.52 -7.99
CA VAL A 265 20.76 11.12 -7.34
C VAL A 265 21.05 10.28 -6.10
N SER A 266 20.90 10.87 -4.92
CA SER A 266 21.01 10.12 -3.67
C SER A 266 19.87 9.10 -3.50
N ASP A 267 20.11 8.02 -2.75
CA ASP A 267 19.07 7.04 -2.39
C ASP A 267 17.88 7.70 -1.68
N LYS A 268 18.13 8.77 -0.93
CA LYS A 268 17.08 9.57 -0.32
C LYS A 268 16.18 10.24 -1.38
N THR A 269 16.78 10.80 -2.43
CA THR A 269 16.03 11.40 -3.55
C THR A 269 15.23 10.35 -4.30
N ARG A 270 15.83 9.17 -4.57
CA ARG A 270 15.13 8.03 -5.19
C ARG A 270 13.94 7.57 -4.34
N LEU A 271 14.11 7.48 -3.03
CA LEU A 271 13.01 7.18 -2.09
C LEU A 271 11.92 8.27 -2.15
N CYS A 272 12.28 9.55 -2.15
CA CYS A 272 11.30 10.64 -2.24
C CYS A 272 10.49 10.57 -3.55
N ARG A 273 11.13 10.28 -4.69
CA ARG A 273 10.46 10.05 -5.99
C ARG A 273 9.49 8.88 -5.92
N PHE A 274 9.95 7.77 -5.34
CA PHE A 274 9.13 6.59 -5.12
C PHE A 274 7.92 6.88 -4.24
N LEU A 275 8.09 7.56 -3.10
CA LEU A 275 7.00 7.96 -2.22
C LEU A 275 6.04 8.97 -2.87
N CYS A 276 6.54 9.80 -3.78
CA CYS A 276 5.74 10.77 -4.50
C CYS A 276 4.80 10.10 -5.52
N TYR A 277 5.33 9.22 -6.38
CA TYR A 277 4.55 8.68 -7.51
C TYR A 277 4.75 7.19 -7.83
N GLY A 278 5.61 6.48 -7.11
CA GLY A 278 5.77 5.02 -7.21
C GLY A 278 6.88 4.52 -8.12
N SER A 279 7.78 5.40 -8.56
CA SER A 279 8.99 5.04 -9.31
C SER A 279 10.19 5.80 -8.74
N GLU A 280 11.33 5.13 -8.66
CA GLU A 280 12.61 5.74 -8.25
C GLU A 280 13.27 6.54 -9.38
N GLY A 281 12.87 6.28 -10.62
CA GLY A 281 13.35 6.97 -11.81
C GLY A 281 12.79 8.39 -11.94
N ASP A 282 13.26 9.10 -12.96
CA ASP A 282 12.80 10.44 -13.33
C ASP A 282 11.46 10.44 -14.09
N LEU A 283 10.87 9.28 -14.38
CA LEU A 283 9.63 9.16 -15.14
C LEU A 283 8.39 9.09 -14.23
N TYR A 284 7.51 10.08 -14.39
CA TYR A 284 6.15 10.08 -13.87
C TYR A 284 5.14 9.73 -14.97
N THR A 285 4.31 8.71 -14.73
CA THR A 285 3.22 8.34 -15.64
C THR A 285 1.86 8.72 -15.05
N ALA A 286 1.13 9.60 -15.73
CA ALA A 286 -0.22 9.98 -15.35
C ALA A 286 -1.17 8.76 -15.42
N ARG A 287 -2.05 8.64 -14.43
CA ARG A 287 -3.13 7.62 -14.33
C ARG A 287 -2.78 6.13 -14.34
N GLU A 288 -1.59 5.69 -14.74
CA GLU A 288 -1.20 4.29 -14.52
C GLU A 288 -0.99 4.07 -13.02
N GLU A 289 -1.93 3.39 -12.35
CA GLU A 289 -1.67 2.74 -11.07
C GLU A 289 -0.69 1.57 -11.32
N GLY A 290 0.57 1.91 -11.60
CA GLY A 290 1.64 0.93 -11.69
C GLY A 290 1.62 0.12 -10.41
N HIS A 291 1.48 -1.20 -10.53
CA HIS A 291 1.58 -2.08 -9.38
C HIS A 291 2.98 -1.92 -8.83
N VAL A 292 3.07 -1.33 -7.64
CA VAL A 292 4.35 -1.14 -6.97
C VAL A 292 4.93 -2.52 -6.69
N SER A 293 6.14 -2.76 -7.17
CA SER A 293 6.83 -4.03 -7.05
C SER A 293 8.16 -3.85 -6.32
N MET A 294 8.74 -4.97 -5.89
CA MET A 294 10.08 -4.95 -5.27
C MET A 294 11.14 -4.47 -6.27
N GLU A 295 10.93 -4.67 -7.57
CA GLU A 295 11.85 -4.23 -8.63
C GLU A 295 11.86 -2.71 -8.78
N SER A 296 10.72 -2.05 -8.55
CA SER A 296 10.61 -0.58 -8.58
C SER A 296 11.13 0.13 -7.33
N ALA A 297 11.63 -0.61 -6.34
CA ALA A 297 11.96 -0.11 -4.99
C ALA A 297 13.42 -0.42 -4.58
N GLY A 298 14.37 -0.28 -5.50
CA GLY A 298 15.78 -0.60 -5.30
C GLY A 298 16.46 0.24 -4.21
N ALA A 299 16.32 1.56 -4.25
CA ALA A 299 16.84 2.47 -3.23
C ALA A 299 16.19 2.24 -1.86
N LEU A 300 14.90 1.94 -1.81
CA LEU A 300 14.23 1.53 -0.57
C LEU A 300 14.89 0.27 0.02
N LEU A 301 15.16 -0.74 -0.81
CA LEU A 301 15.84 -1.96 -0.38
C LEU A 301 17.27 -1.68 0.10
N SER A 302 18.03 -0.85 -0.61
CA SER A 302 19.39 -0.44 -0.21
C SER A 302 19.38 0.24 1.15
N LEU A 303 18.51 1.23 1.37
CA LEU A 303 18.40 1.93 2.66
C LEU A 303 18.03 1.00 3.82
N LEU A 304 17.20 -0.01 3.57
CA LEU A 304 16.86 -1.03 4.56
C LEU A 304 18.04 -1.95 4.88
N GLN A 305 18.81 -2.37 3.86
CA GLN A 305 20.02 -3.19 4.03
C GLN A 305 21.12 -2.44 4.79
N GLU A 306 21.22 -1.13 4.60
CA GLU A 306 22.15 -0.25 5.33
C GLU A 306 21.74 0.00 6.80
N GLY A 307 20.58 -0.49 7.24
CA GLY A 307 20.06 -0.26 8.60
C GLY A 307 19.49 1.14 8.81
N ARG A 308 19.14 1.85 7.73
CA ARG A 308 18.55 3.21 7.76
C ARG A 308 17.02 3.21 7.72
N GLY A 309 16.38 2.09 8.06
CA GLY A 309 14.94 1.94 7.95
C GLY A 309 14.12 2.89 8.84
N THR A 310 14.68 3.38 9.95
CA THR A 310 14.01 4.41 10.77
C THR A 310 13.91 5.76 10.06
N GLU A 311 14.92 6.14 9.27
CA GLU A 311 14.89 7.34 8.43
C GLU A 311 13.83 7.22 7.34
N VAL A 312 13.73 6.03 6.73
CA VAL A 312 12.70 5.73 5.72
C VAL A 312 11.30 5.93 6.29
N VAL A 313 11.01 5.41 7.49
CA VAL A 313 9.70 5.56 8.14
C VAL A 313 9.37 7.02 8.43
N GLU A 314 10.35 7.81 8.87
CA GLU A 314 10.13 9.24 9.11
C GLU A 314 9.84 10.00 7.80
N GLU A 315 10.54 9.67 6.72
CA GLU A 315 10.27 10.29 5.41
C GLU A 315 8.88 9.89 4.87
N ILE A 316 8.44 8.64 5.05
CA ILE A 316 7.08 8.19 4.73
C ILE A 316 6.05 9.05 5.49
N LYS A 317 6.25 9.22 6.79
CA LYS A 317 5.36 10.02 7.64
C LYS A 317 5.30 11.46 7.15
N ARG A 318 6.45 12.09 6.90
CA ARG A 318 6.54 13.46 6.39
C ARG A 318 5.82 13.63 5.05
N PHE A 319 6.04 12.73 4.08
CA PHE A 319 5.40 12.78 2.77
C PHE A 319 3.87 12.64 2.85
N THR A 320 3.39 11.78 3.75
CA THR A 320 1.95 11.57 3.96
C THR A 320 1.30 12.73 4.71
N GLN A 321 2.03 13.34 5.67
CA GLN A 321 1.53 14.45 6.48
C GLN A 321 1.43 15.75 5.71
N ASP A 322 2.48 16.06 4.93
CA ASP A 322 2.57 17.28 4.15
C ASP A 322 1.71 17.23 2.87
N GLY A 323 1.06 16.09 2.58
CA GLY A 323 0.24 15.91 1.39
C GLY A 323 1.04 15.99 0.08
N ARG A 324 2.32 15.61 0.12
CA ARG A 324 3.25 15.70 -1.02
C ARG A 324 3.15 14.51 -1.95
N ALA A 325 2.67 13.37 -1.45
CA ALA A 325 2.47 12.17 -2.24
C ALA A 325 1.31 12.36 -3.22
N VAL A 326 1.56 12.12 -4.51
CA VAL A 326 0.51 12.07 -5.54
C VAL A 326 -0.37 10.84 -5.31
N ARG A 327 0.24 9.73 -4.89
CA ARG A 327 -0.42 8.45 -4.63
C ARG A 327 0.03 7.93 -3.28
N LEU A 328 -0.91 7.43 -2.48
CA LEU A 328 -0.60 6.83 -1.18
C LEU A 328 -0.14 5.36 -1.27
N GLY A 329 -0.41 4.68 -2.39
CA GLY A 329 0.00 3.28 -2.62
C GLY A 329 1.49 3.01 -2.37
N PRO A 330 2.42 3.80 -2.95
CA PRO A 330 3.86 3.66 -2.69
C PRO A 330 4.25 3.84 -1.22
N ALA A 331 3.60 4.76 -0.51
CA ALA A 331 3.81 4.95 0.92
C ALA A 331 3.34 3.73 1.74
N PHE A 332 2.19 3.14 1.40
CA PHE A 332 1.71 1.91 2.02
C PHE A 332 2.63 0.73 1.73
N PHE A 333 3.14 0.62 0.51
CA PHE A 333 4.13 -0.39 0.12
C PHE A 333 5.43 -0.26 0.91
N ALA A 334 6.00 0.95 0.98
CA ALA A 334 7.22 1.21 1.72
C ALA A 334 7.04 0.92 3.22
N LEU A 335 5.91 1.31 3.81
CA LEU A 335 5.57 1.01 5.20
C LEU A 335 5.35 -0.49 5.43
N ALA A 336 4.74 -1.19 4.47
CA ALA A 336 4.51 -2.62 4.51
C ALA A 336 5.83 -3.41 4.47
N MET A 337 6.82 -2.93 3.71
CA MET A 337 8.19 -3.47 3.73
C MET A 337 8.90 -3.19 5.06
N CYS A 338 8.87 -1.95 5.55
CA CYS A 338 9.52 -1.58 6.82
C CYS A 338 8.95 -2.39 8.00
N SER A 339 7.63 -2.66 8.00
CA SER A 339 6.98 -3.46 9.05
C SER A 339 7.25 -4.97 8.96
N GLN A 340 7.84 -5.47 7.87
CA GLN A 340 8.25 -6.86 7.67
C GLN A 340 9.77 -7.05 7.68
N HIS A 341 10.53 -5.96 7.87
CA HIS A 341 11.98 -6.00 7.86
C HIS A 341 12.56 -6.81 9.03
N SER A 342 13.76 -7.38 8.87
CA SER A 342 14.41 -8.18 9.93
C SER A 342 14.76 -7.33 11.15
N GLU A 343 15.13 -6.06 10.94
CA GLU A 343 15.55 -5.14 11.99
C GLU A 343 14.38 -4.72 12.91
N LEU A 344 14.58 -4.84 14.23
CA LEU A 344 13.56 -4.52 15.24
C LEU A 344 13.17 -3.04 15.27
N LYS A 345 14.15 -2.12 15.24
CA LYS A 345 13.92 -0.68 15.35
C LYS A 345 13.04 -0.17 14.20
N THR A 346 13.37 -0.60 12.99
CA THR A 346 12.61 -0.27 11.77
C THR A 346 11.17 -0.80 11.83
N ARG A 347 10.97 -2.06 12.26
CA ARG A 347 9.61 -2.60 12.45
C ARG A 347 8.79 -1.82 13.47
N GLN A 348 9.38 -1.52 14.63
CA GLN A 348 8.70 -0.76 15.69
C GLN A 348 8.32 0.65 15.22
N ALA A 349 9.23 1.33 14.52
CA ALA A 349 8.95 2.64 13.93
C ALA A 349 7.79 2.56 12.93
N ALA A 350 7.79 1.57 12.03
CA ALA A 350 6.75 1.40 11.03
C ALA A 350 5.36 1.18 11.66
N PHE A 351 5.25 0.33 12.69
CA PHE A 351 3.99 0.12 13.39
C PHE A 351 3.53 1.34 14.18
N LYS A 352 4.45 2.11 14.77
CA LYS A 352 4.11 3.37 15.44
C LYS A 352 3.58 4.43 14.46
N ALA A 353 4.14 4.48 13.25
CA ALA A 353 3.71 5.40 12.20
C ALA A 353 2.37 5.00 11.54
N LEU A 354 1.86 3.79 11.79
CA LEU A 354 0.69 3.23 11.10
C LEU A 354 -0.54 4.14 11.19
N LYS A 355 -0.89 4.63 12.38
CA LYS A 355 -2.05 5.51 12.58
C LYS A 355 -1.89 6.85 11.85
N GLU A 356 -0.68 7.38 11.81
CA GLU A 356 -0.40 8.69 11.20
C GLU A 356 -0.48 8.64 9.67
N VAL A 357 -0.07 7.50 9.09
CA VAL A 357 -0.10 7.22 7.64
C VAL A 357 -1.49 6.75 7.19
N CYS A 358 -2.07 5.77 7.88
CA CYS A 358 -3.38 5.19 7.57
C CYS A 358 -4.50 5.95 8.30
N ARG A 359 -4.91 7.11 7.77
CA ARG A 359 -5.94 7.97 8.39
C ARG A 359 -7.40 7.52 8.22
N ASP A 360 -7.68 6.69 7.22
CA ASP A 360 -9.03 6.24 6.84
C ASP A 360 -9.03 4.70 6.80
N PRO A 361 -10.16 4.03 7.14
CA PRO A 361 -10.36 2.59 6.88
C PRO A 361 -9.80 2.10 5.55
N ALA A 362 -10.03 2.84 4.46
CA ALA A 362 -9.55 2.50 3.13
C ALA A 362 -8.02 2.39 3.08
N HIS A 363 -7.30 3.30 3.74
CA HIS A 363 -5.84 3.28 3.81
C HIS A 363 -5.34 2.08 4.61
N LEU A 364 -6.02 1.75 5.71
CA LEU A 364 -5.69 0.58 6.51
C LEU A 364 -5.92 -0.72 5.71
N PHE A 365 -7.04 -0.82 4.99
CA PHE A 365 -7.32 -1.98 4.13
C PHE A 365 -6.26 -2.14 3.03
N SER A 366 -5.89 -1.07 2.34
CA SER A 366 -4.83 -1.11 1.32
C SER A 366 -3.48 -1.51 1.92
N PHE A 367 -3.10 -0.96 3.07
CA PHE A 367 -1.87 -1.38 3.76
C PHE A 367 -1.85 -2.88 4.10
N ILE A 368 -2.95 -3.42 4.63
CA ILE A 368 -3.05 -4.85 4.97
C ILE A 368 -3.02 -5.71 3.70
N GLN A 369 -3.67 -5.26 2.62
CA GLN A 369 -3.62 -5.93 1.33
C GLN A 369 -2.20 -5.96 0.75
N THR A 370 -1.48 -4.83 0.76
CA THR A 370 -0.08 -4.78 0.32
C THR A 370 0.83 -5.67 1.17
N LYS A 371 0.63 -5.73 2.49
CA LYS A 371 1.34 -6.69 3.34
C LYS A 371 1.07 -8.15 2.96
N LYS A 372 -0.17 -8.46 2.56
CA LYS A 372 -0.55 -9.80 2.11
C LYS A 372 0.12 -10.18 0.80
N GLU A 373 0.22 -9.24 -0.14
CA GLU A 373 0.91 -9.44 -1.43
C GLU A 373 2.42 -9.64 -1.23
N LEU A 374 3.03 -8.91 -0.30
CA LEU A 374 4.46 -9.05 0.02
C LEU A 374 4.82 -10.36 0.74
N LYS A 375 3.84 -11.10 1.27
CA LYS A 375 4.04 -12.33 2.04
C LYS A 375 4.87 -13.36 1.28
N GLU A 376 4.56 -13.58 0.00
CA GLU A 376 5.23 -14.60 -0.82
C GLU A 376 6.68 -14.20 -1.14
N GLY A 377 6.91 -12.91 -1.42
CA GLY A 377 8.24 -12.38 -1.71
C GLY A 377 9.16 -12.31 -0.48
N MET A 378 8.63 -11.93 0.68
CA MET A 378 9.40 -11.79 1.93
C MET A 378 9.43 -13.06 2.79
N LYS A 379 8.64 -14.09 2.45
CA LYS A 379 8.54 -15.38 3.16
C LYS A 379 8.28 -15.26 4.68
N CYS A 380 7.55 -14.23 5.10
CA CYS A 380 7.21 -13.98 6.50
C CYS A 380 5.69 -14.06 6.74
N GLY A 381 5.28 -14.42 7.96
CA GLY A 381 3.88 -14.38 8.37
C GLY A 381 3.33 -12.96 8.45
N ILE A 382 2.03 -12.78 8.17
CA ILE A 382 1.38 -11.46 8.21
C ILE A 382 0.98 -11.11 9.65
N TRP A 383 0.27 -12.01 10.34
CA TRP A 383 -0.40 -11.75 11.61
C TRP A 383 0.46 -12.10 12.83
N GLY A 384 1.58 -11.39 12.99
CA GLY A 384 2.39 -11.42 14.23
C GLY A 384 1.79 -10.57 15.36
N ARG A 385 2.31 -10.70 16.58
CA ARG A 385 1.88 -9.92 17.77
C ARG A 385 1.93 -8.41 17.51
N ALA A 386 2.96 -7.93 16.80
CA ALA A 386 3.14 -6.52 16.47
C ALA A 386 2.04 -5.98 15.55
N LEU A 387 1.66 -6.71 14.49
CA LEU A 387 0.58 -6.28 13.60
C LEU A 387 -0.77 -6.32 14.32
N ARG A 388 -1.04 -7.37 15.10
CA ARG A 388 -2.27 -7.47 15.90
C ARG A 388 -2.43 -6.25 16.80
N LYS A 389 -1.37 -5.93 17.56
CA LYS A 389 -1.33 -4.74 18.42
C LYS A 389 -1.52 -3.45 17.64
N ALA A 390 -0.81 -3.25 16.52
CA ALA A 390 -0.91 -2.02 15.74
C ALA A 390 -2.32 -1.80 15.15
N VAL A 391 -2.97 -2.87 14.69
CA VAL A 391 -4.37 -2.80 14.22
C VAL A 391 -5.32 -2.54 15.38
N SER A 392 -5.12 -3.17 16.54
CA SER A 392 -5.93 -2.90 17.74
C SER A 392 -5.78 -1.45 18.22
N ASP A 393 -4.56 -0.94 18.28
CA ASP A 393 -4.27 0.44 18.67
C ASP A 393 -4.90 1.42 17.65
N TRP A 394 -4.91 1.08 16.35
CA TRP A 394 -5.59 1.89 15.33
C TRP A 394 -7.08 2.06 15.58
N TYR A 395 -7.79 1.05 16.10
CA TYR A 395 -9.21 1.19 16.46
C TYR A 395 -9.40 1.87 17.82
N ASN A 396 -8.59 1.49 18.81
CA ASN A 396 -8.75 1.92 20.20
C ASN A 396 -8.38 3.39 20.44
N GLU A 397 -7.47 3.95 19.64
CA GLU A 397 -7.04 5.33 19.81
C GLU A 397 -7.83 6.34 18.95
N GLN A 398 -8.94 5.94 18.35
CA GLN A 398 -9.82 6.82 17.59
C GLN A 398 -10.90 7.42 18.49
N ASP A 399 -11.36 8.60 18.12
CA ASP A 399 -12.61 9.15 18.63
C ASP A 399 -13.79 8.25 18.22
N ALA A 400 -14.70 7.97 19.17
CA ALA A 400 -15.74 6.97 18.95
C ALA A 400 -16.74 7.40 17.86
N MET A 401 -17.11 8.68 17.80
CA MET A 401 -18.00 9.20 16.76
C MET A 401 -17.36 9.16 15.38
N SER A 402 -16.08 9.55 15.30
CA SER A 402 -15.30 9.50 14.07
C SER A 402 -15.16 8.07 13.56
N LEU A 403 -14.92 7.11 14.46
CA LEU A 403 -14.86 5.69 14.10
C LEU A 403 -16.22 5.16 13.62
N ALA A 404 -17.32 5.50 14.30
CA ALA A 404 -18.67 5.10 13.91
C ALA A 404 -19.04 5.61 12.49
N ALA A 405 -18.68 6.85 12.18
CA ALA A 405 -18.84 7.41 10.84
C ALA A 405 -17.95 6.68 9.81
N ALA A 406 -16.70 6.39 10.16
CA ALA A 406 -15.76 5.72 9.27
C ALA A 406 -16.19 4.29 8.91
N VAL A 407 -16.61 3.47 9.89
CA VAL A 407 -17.03 2.08 9.65
C VAL A 407 -18.35 1.96 8.89
N THR A 408 -19.24 2.94 9.02
CA THR A 408 -20.52 2.97 8.29
C THR A 408 -20.34 3.48 6.87
N LYS A 409 -19.39 4.41 6.64
CA LYS A 409 -19.03 4.94 5.32
C LYS A 409 -18.23 3.94 4.47
N CYS A 410 -17.20 3.30 5.04
CA CYS A 410 -16.36 2.33 4.35
C CYS A 410 -16.43 0.96 5.00
N LYS A 411 -17.43 0.14 4.64
CA LYS A 411 -17.60 -1.19 5.24
C LYS A 411 -16.50 -2.18 4.85
N GLN A 412 -16.08 -2.12 3.59
CA GLN A 412 -15.07 -2.98 3.02
C GLN A 412 -14.37 -2.31 1.82
N ARG A 413 -13.11 -2.66 1.60
CA ARG A 413 -12.31 -2.26 0.42
C ARG A 413 -11.25 -3.30 0.13
N GLU A 414 -10.93 -3.52 -1.15
CA GLU A 414 -9.83 -4.42 -1.57
C GLU A 414 -9.92 -5.83 -0.95
N GLY A 415 -11.14 -6.34 -0.77
CA GLY A 415 -11.41 -7.66 -0.20
C GLY A 415 -11.28 -7.76 1.32
N TRP A 416 -11.04 -6.64 2.02
CA TRP A 416 -10.98 -6.57 3.48
C TRP A 416 -12.17 -5.82 4.05
N SER A 417 -12.68 -6.31 5.19
CA SER A 417 -13.71 -5.63 5.99
C SER A 417 -13.20 -5.30 7.40
N HIS A 418 -13.90 -4.40 8.10
CA HIS A 418 -13.62 -4.15 9.51
C HIS A 418 -13.80 -5.42 10.36
N GLN A 419 -14.76 -6.28 10.01
CA GLN A 419 -14.98 -7.55 10.69
C GLN A 419 -13.76 -8.47 10.58
N ASP A 420 -13.12 -8.53 9.41
CA ASP A 420 -11.89 -9.30 9.21
C ASP A 420 -10.76 -8.79 10.07
N LEU A 421 -10.54 -7.47 10.06
CA LEU A 421 -9.46 -6.86 10.85
C LEU A 421 -9.66 -7.06 12.35
N LEU A 422 -10.87 -6.85 12.88
CA LEU A 422 -11.18 -7.07 14.30
C LEU A 422 -11.00 -8.54 14.71
N ARG A 423 -11.42 -9.47 13.84
CA ARG A 423 -11.27 -10.91 14.06
C ARG A 423 -9.80 -11.35 14.09
N LEU A 424 -8.99 -10.88 13.15
CA LEU A 424 -7.59 -11.30 12.99
C LEU A 424 -6.63 -10.58 13.95
N SER A 425 -6.97 -9.35 14.34
CA SER A 425 -6.21 -8.60 15.35
C SER A 425 -6.48 -9.06 16.78
N HIS A 426 -7.60 -9.75 17.03
CA HIS A 426 -8.09 -10.05 18.37
C HIS A 426 -8.21 -8.78 19.23
N THR A 427 -8.73 -7.70 18.63
CA THR A 427 -8.83 -6.40 19.30
C THR A 427 -9.70 -6.46 20.54
N LYS A 428 -9.11 -6.10 21.69
CA LYS A 428 -9.83 -5.83 22.94
C LYS A 428 -10.19 -4.35 22.96
N PRO A 429 -11.49 -3.99 22.95
CA PRO A 429 -11.92 -2.59 22.98
C PRO A 429 -11.41 -1.86 24.23
N ALA A 430 -10.87 -0.66 24.06
CA ALA A 430 -10.31 0.13 25.16
C ALA A 430 -11.39 0.81 26.03
N ASN A 431 -12.54 1.12 25.46
CA ASN A 431 -13.68 1.74 26.15
C ASN A 431 -15.01 1.13 25.66
N GLU A 432 -16.11 1.42 26.36
CA GLU A 432 -17.43 0.86 26.05
C GLU A 432 -17.96 1.33 24.68
N ALA A 433 -17.60 2.55 24.24
CA ALA A 433 -18.03 3.07 22.94
C ALA A 433 -17.36 2.33 21.76
N ILE A 434 -16.07 2.01 21.86
CA ILE A 434 -15.37 1.15 20.89
C ILE A 434 -15.88 -0.29 20.98
N ALA A 435 -16.29 -0.76 22.16
CA ALA A 435 -16.89 -2.08 22.32
C ALA A 435 -18.26 -2.19 21.62
N LEU A 436 -19.08 -1.14 21.74
CA LEU A 436 -20.32 -0.96 21.01
C LEU A 436 -20.09 -1.04 19.49
N ILE A 437 -19.16 -0.24 18.95
CA ILE A 437 -18.86 -0.20 17.51
C ILE A 437 -18.31 -1.55 17.03
N SER A 438 -17.42 -2.17 17.81
CA SER A 438 -16.87 -3.49 17.51
C SER A 438 -17.95 -4.57 17.46
N LYS A 439 -18.94 -4.52 18.38
CA LYS A 439 -20.10 -5.42 18.37
C LYS A 439 -21.00 -5.14 17.16
N TYR A 440 -21.25 -3.87 16.83
CA TYR A 440 -22.00 -3.49 15.62
C TYR A 440 -21.40 -4.08 14.35
N VAL A 441 -20.08 -3.96 14.17
CA VAL A 441 -19.37 -4.48 13.00
C VAL A 441 -19.37 -6.02 12.95
N THR A 442 -19.23 -6.69 14.10
CA THR A 442 -19.03 -8.15 14.14
C THR A 442 -20.32 -8.97 14.23
N LYS A 443 -21.36 -8.42 14.86
CA LYS A 443 -22.64 -9.10 15.13
C LYS A 443 -23.83 -8.41 14.46
N GLY A 444 -23.76 -7.10 14.24
CA GLY A 444 -24.82 -6.31 13.63
C GLY A 444 -25.69 -5.55 14.64
N TRP A 445 -26.65 -4.79 14.12
CA TRP A 445 -27.45 -3.84 14.91
C TRP A 445 -28.36 -4.50 15.96
N LYS A 446 -28.99 -5.63 15.63
CA LYS A 446 -29.93 -6.30 16.56
C LYS A 446 -29.27 -6.73 17.87
N ASP A 447 -28.07 -7.29 17.79
CA ASP A 447 -27.28 -7.67 18.96
C ASP A 447 -26.78 -6.47 19.76
N VAL A 448 -26.55 -5.33 19.10
CA VAL A 448 -26.21 -4.08 19.78
C VAL A 448 -27.42 -3.57 20.56
N GLN A 449 -28.58 -3.49 19.93
CA GLN A 449 -29.80 -3.02 20.59
C GLN A 449 -30.12 -3.88 21.82
N ALA A 450 -30.05 -5.20 21.70
CA ALA A 450 -30.29 -6.12 22.82
C ALA A 450 -29.25 -6.01 23.96
N ALA A 451 -28.01 -5.63 23.65
CA ALA A 451 -26.95 -5.55 24.64
C ALA A 451 -26.89 -4.21 25.41
N TYR A 452 -27.51 -3.17 24.86
CA TYR A 452 -27.40 -1.79 25.37
C TYR A 452 -28.74 -1.13 25.71
N SER A 453 -29.89 -1.79 25.47
CA SER A 453 -31.22 -1.26 25.80
C SER A 453 -31.44 -1.03 27.31
N ASP A 454 -30.90 -1.92 28.14
CA ASP A 454 -31.20 -1.98 29.58
C ASP A 454 -30.02 -1.51 30.45
N LYS A 455 -28.95 -1.00 29.82
CA LYS A 455 -27.73 -0.54 30.49
C LYS A 455 -27.75 0.96 30.72
N GLU A 456 -27.27 1.39 31.88
CA GLU A 456 -26.90 2.78 32.11
C GLU A 456 -25.64 3.10 31.28
N ASN A 457 -25.83 3.86 30.21
CA ASN A 457 -24.80 4.13 29.22
C ASN A 457 -24.21 5.53 29.44
N SER A 458 -22.90 5.66 29.25
CA SER A 458 -22.24 6.98 29.25
C SER A 458 -22.77 7.86 28.12
N GLU A 459 -22.66 9.19 28.27
CA GLU A 459 -23.12 10.16 27.26
C GLU A 459 -22.51 9.91 25.87
N GLU A 460 -21.24 9.49 25.82
CA GLU A 460 -20.54 9.13 24.58
C GLU A 460 -21.16 7.89 23.91
N VAL A 461 -21.47 6.85 24.68
CA VAL A 461 -22.12 5.63 24.17
C VAL A 461 -23.52 5.93 23.65
N VAL A 462 -24.28 6.78 24.35
CA VAL A 462 -25.63 7.21 23.91
C VAL A 462 -25.56 7.96 22.58
N LYS A 463 -24.59 8.86 22.40
CA LYS A 463 -24.38 9.58 21.13
C LYS A 463 -24.09 8.62 19.98
N VAL A 464 -23.19 7.64 20.20
CA VAL A 464 -22.85 6.64 19.17
C VAL A 464 -24.04 5.72 18.87
N LEU A 465 -24.78 5.29 19.88
CA LEU A 465 -26.00 4.50 19.71
C LEU A 465 -27.04 5.23 18.86
N SER A 466 -27.31 6.49 19.19
CA SER A 466 -28.24 7.34 18.44
C SER A 466 -27.80 7.50 16.98
N TYR A 467 -26.50 7.72 16.74
CA TYR A 467 -25.96 7.80 15.40
C TYR A 467 -26.11 6.48 14.59
N LEU A 468 -25.77 5.35 15.19
CA LEU A 468 -25.89 4.04 14.53
C LEU A 468 -27.36 3.67 14.28
N GLU A 469 -28.26 4.03 15.20
CA GLU A 469 -29.70 3.87 15.04
C GLU A 469 -30.20 4.64 13.82
N VAL A 470 -29.79 5.90 13.66
CA VAL A 470 -30.13 6.73 12.49
C VAL A 470 -29.64 6.08 11.19
N VAL A 471 -28.39 5.60 11.16
CA VAL A 471 -27.82 4.96 9.97
C VAL A 471 -28.57 3.68 9.62
N GLU A 472 -29.02 2.90 10.60
CA GLU A 472 -29.82 1.69 10.37
C GLU A 472 -31.27 2.03 10.00
N LYS A 473 -31.85 3.04 10.62
CA LYS A 473 -33.20 3.54 10.32
C LYS A 473 -33.29 3.98 8.86
N VAL A 474 -32.29 4.71 8.37
CA VAL A 474 -32.23 5.12 6.95
C VAL A 474 -32.24 3.91 6.02
N LYS A 475 -31.55 2.81 6.36
CA LYS A 475 -31.48 1.61 5.52
C LYS A 475 -32.78 0.82 5.49
N HIS A 476 -33.62 0.93 6.52
CA HIS A 476 -34.88 0.19 6.60
C HIS A 476 -36.10 1.05 6.24
N SER A 477 -35.93 2.38 6.15
CA SER A 477 -37.00 3.27 5.73
C SER A 477 -37.25 3.18 4.23
N CYS A 478 -38.52 3.01 3.88
CA CYS A 478 -39.03 3.12 2.52
C CYS A 478 -39.66 4.49 2.25
N ASP A 479 -39.75 5.36 3.26
CA ASP A 479 -40.33 6.70 3.12
C ASP A 479 -39.26 7.72 2.70
N GLU A 480 -39.52 8.39 1.57
CA GLU A 480 -38.65 9.42 1.01
C GLU A 480 -38.50 10.62 1.95
N THR A 481 -39.57 11.02 2.64
CA THR A 481 -39.58 12.21 3.50
C THR A 481 -38.75 11.97 4.76
N GLU A 482 -38.91 10.81 5.37
CA GLU A 482 -38.10 10.40 6.52
C GLU A 482 -36.61 10.35 6.18
N VAL A 483 -36.25 9.75 5.03
CA VAL A 483 -34.85 9.69 4.58
C VAL A 483 -34.25 11.08 4.38
N ILE A 484 -35.01 12.02 3.81
CA ILE A 484 -34.57 13.43 3.63
C ILE A 484 -34.28 14.08 4.99
N ASN A 485 -35.20 13.96 5.95
CA ASN A 485 -35.03 14.56 7.28
C ASN A 485 -33.78 13.99 7.98
N LEU A 486 -33.57 12.67 7.89
CA LEU A 486 -32.40 12.02 8.48
C LEU A 486 -31.08 12.46 7.83
N ILE A 487 -31.08 12.70 6.50
CA ILE A 487 -29.91 13.24 5.80
C ILE A 487 -29.59 14.66 6.27
N GLU A 488 -30.59 15.53 6.40
CA GLU A 488 -30.39 16.93 6.77
C GLU A 488 -29.97 17.10 8.24
N GLU A 489 -30.57 16.33 9.15
CA GLU A 489 -30.28 16.40 10.58
C GLU A 489 -28.91 15.81 10.93
N HIS A 490 -28.57 14.64 10.36
CA HIS A 490 -27.37 13.89 10.73
C HIS A 490 -26.24 13.94 9.69
N LYS A 491 -26.42 14.71 8.61
CA LYS A 491 -25.43 14.93 7.55
C LYS A 491 -24.93 13.64 6.92
N LEU A 492 -25.85 12.72 6.66
CA LEU A 492 -25.54 11.41 6.10
C LEU A 492 -24.97 11.55 4.68
N GLU A 493 -24.01 10.69 4.36
CA GLU A 493 -23.37 10.66 3.04
C GLU A 493 -24.02 9.59 2.13
N ARG A 494 -23.76 9.72 0.82
CA ARG A 494 -24.29 8.85 -0.23
C ARG A 494 -23.97 7.36 0.03
N GLU A 495 -22.78 7.07 0.55
CA GLU A 495 -22.28 5.71 0.83
C GLU A 495 -23.09 4.99 1.91
N GLN A 496 -23.82 5.73 2.74
CA GLN A 496 -24.61 5.19 3.85
C GLN A 496 -26.06 4.86 3.45
N LEU A 497 -26.50 5.34 2.28
CA LEU A 497 -27.85 5.13 1.76
C LEU A 497 -27.97 3.85 0.91
N LEU A 498 -29.20 3.35 0.73
CA LEU A 498 -29.45 2.27 -0.21
C LEU A 498 -29.45 2.77 -1.66
N THR A 499 -29.14 1.88 -2.59
CA THR A 499 -29.17 2.18 -4.03
C THR A 499 -30.56 2.60 -4.53
N ASP A 500 -31.63 2.16 -3.86
CA ASP A 500 -32.99 2.55 -4.20
C ASP A 500 -33.33 3.98 -3.79
N HIS A 501 -32.83 4.44 -2.64
CA HIS A 501 -32.98 5.85 -2.22
C HIS A 501 -32.36 6.80 -3.24
N LEU A 502 -31.25 6.38 -3.88
CA LEU A 502 -30.56 7.16 -4.91
C LEU A 502 -31.32 7.26 -6.26
N LYS A 503 -32.52 6.68 -6.37
CA LYS A 503 -33.43 6.90 -7.50
C LYS A 503 -34.32 8.14 -7.30
N SER A 504 -34.56 8.56 -6.06
CA SER A 504 -35.40 9.73 -5.73
C SER A 504 -34.68 11.05 -6.01
N LYS A 505 -35.35 12.00 -6.68
CA LYS A 505 -34.81 13.35 -6.89
C LYS A 505 -34.73 14.17 -5.59
N GLN A 506 -35.68 13.99 -4.67
CA GLN A 506 -35.72 14.77 -3.44
C GLN A 506 -34.61 14.35 -2.46
N VAL A 507 -34.28 13.06 -2.39
CA VAL A 507 -33.13 12.54 -1.63
C VAL A 507 -31.82 13.15 -2.13
N TRP A 508 -31.65 13.24 -3.46
CA TRP A 508 -30.48 13.91 -4.04
C TRP A 508 -30.42 15.39 -3.68
N ARG A 509 -31.56 16.09 -3.62
CA ARG A 509 -31.61 17.50 -3.21
C ARG A 509 -31.11 17.70 -1.78
N ALA A 510 -31.44 16.80 -0.86
CA ALA A 510 -30.91 16.81 0.51
C ALA A 510 -29.39 16.57 0.52
N LEU A 511 -28.93 15.53 -0.18
CA LEU A 511 -27.49 15.19 -0.28
C LEU A 511 -26.65 16.34 -0.87
N LEU A 512 -27.18 17.04 -1.87
CA LEU A 512 -26.46 18.11 -2.58
C LEU A 512 -26.11 19.31 -1.68
N LYS A 513 -26.82 19.53 -0.57
CA LYS A 513 -26.53 20.62 0.37
C LYS A 513 -25.17 20.42 1.05
N GLU A 514 -24.93 19.24 1.62
CA GLU A 514 -23.73 18.96 2.40
C GLU A 514 -22.60 18.27 1.60
N MET A 515 -22.89 17.73 0.40
CA MET A 515 -21.92 16.95 -0.39
C MET A 515 -20.60 17.68 -0.68
N PRO A 516 -19.41 17.11 -0.47
CA PRO A 516 -18.14 17.77 -0.82
C PRO A 516 -18.04 18.15 -2.32
N LEU A 517 -17.46 19.33 -2.61
CA LEU A 517 -17.40 19.86 -3.99
C LEU A 517 -16.63 18.94 -4.96
N GLN A 518 -15.55 18.29 -4.50
CA GLN A 518 -14.82 17.30 -5.31
C GLN A 518 -15.70 16.10 -5.70
N SER A 519 -16.50 15.61 -4.76
CA SER A 519 -17.46 14.52 -5.01
C SER A 519 -18.54 14.95 -6.00
N LEU A 520 -19.05 16.18 -5.83
CA LEU A 520 -20.04 16.78 -6.73
C LEU A 520 -19.55 16.82 -8.18
N LEU A 521 -18.35 17.39 -8.41
CA LEU A 521 -17.74 17.51 -9.73
C LEU A 521 -17.55 16.16 -10.45
N ARG A 522 -17.32 15.08 -9.69
CA ARG A 522 -17.14 13.73 -10.24
C ARG A 522 -18.44 13.07 -10.69
N ILE A 523 -19.59 13.47 -10.12
CA ILE A 523 -20.87 12.80 -10.34
C ILE A 523 -21.88 13.61 -11.17
N LEU A 524 -21.53 14.83 -11.62
CA LEU A 524 -22.39 15.71 -12.42
C LEU A 524 -23.04 14.98 -13.61
N GLY A 525 -22.26 14.21 -14.37
CA GLY A 525 -22.75 13.45 -15.52
C GLY A 525 -23.79 12.40 -15.12
N LYS A 526 -23.57 11.68 -14.01
CA LYS A 526 -24.52 10.69 -13.49
C LYS A 526 -25.83 11.34 -13.03
N MET A 527 -25.74 12.47 -12.35
CA MET A 527 -26.93 13.19 -11.88
C MET A 527 -27.76 13.76 -13.03
N THR A 528 -27.09 14.27 -14.07
CA THR A 528 -27.75 14.76 -15.29
C THR A 528 -28.42 13.61 -16.04
N SER A 529 -27.74 12.46 -16.16
CA SER A 529 -28.31 11.23 -16.76
C SER A 529 -29.55 10.74 -16.02
N ASN A 530 -29.55 10.83 -14.70
CA ASN A 530 -30.66 10.46 -13.83
C ASN A 530 -31.77 11.53 -13.76
N LYS A 531 -31.70 12.61 -14.56
CA LYS A 531 -32.67 13.72 -14.58
C LYS A 531 -32.84 14.42 -13.22
N ILE A 532 -31.79 14.42 -12.40
CA ILE A 532 -31.75 15.19 -11.15
C ILE A 532 -31.39 16.65 -11.45
N LEU A 533 -30.46 16.86 -12.38
CA LEU A 533 -30.07 18.17 -12.88
C LEU A 533 -30.72 18.41 -14.25
N GLU A 534 -31.95 18.90 -14.24
CA GLU A 534 -32.66 19.30 -15.45
C GLU A 534 -32.33 20.77 -15.80
N SER A 535 -32.35 21.10 -17.09
CA SER A 535 -32.05 22.45 -17.55
C SER A 535 -33.04 23.47 -16.98
N GLY A 536 -32.51 24.52 -16.37
CA GLY A 536 -33.33 25.56 -15.73
C GLY A 536 -33.96 25.18 -14.40
N SER A 537 -33.69 23.99 -13.85
CA SER A 537 -34.17 23.59 -12.52
C SER A 537 -33.52 24.39 -11.38
N SER A 538 -34.20 24.44 -10.23
CA SER A 538 -33.69 25.09 -9.02
C SER A 538 -32.40 24.43 -8.50
N GLU A 539 -32.30 23.12 -8.70
CA GLU A 539 -31.18 22.25 -8.34
C GLU A 539 -29.95 22.56 -9.19
N THR A 540 -30.13 22.69 -10.51
CA THR A 540 -29.06 23.10 -11.43
C THR A 540 -28.52 24.47 -11.06
N LYS A 541 -29.40 25.42 -10.71
CA LYS A 541 -28.99 26.76 -10.25
C LYS A 541 -28.18 26.69 -8.94
N ALA A 542 -28.66 25.95 -7.95
CA ALA A 542 -27.95 25.77 -6.68
C ALA A 542 -26.56 25.13 -6.86
N VAL A 543 -26.43 24.15 -7.76
CA VAL A 543 -25.14 23.54 -8.12
C VAL A 543 -24.23 24.57 -8.81
N CYS A 544 -24.75 25.38 -9.73
CA CYS A 544 -23.99 26.42 -10.39
C CYS A 544 -23.46 27.47 -9.40
N ASP A 545 -24.31 27.95 -8.49
CA ASP A 545 -23.95 28.94 -7.46
C ASP A 545 -22.85 28.38 -6.55
N ARG A 546 -22.92 27.10 -6.21
CA ARG A 546 -21.92 26.41 -5.38
C ARG A 546 -20.58 26.21 -6.07
N ILE A 547 -20.59 25.88 -7.37
CA ILE A 547 -19.37 25.74 -8.18
C ILE A 547 -18.67 27.11 -8.35
N GLN A 548 -19.45 28.19 -8.50
CA GLN A 548 -18.93 29.54 -8.69
C GLN A 548 -18.50 30.25 -7.39
N SER A 549 -18.86 29.69 -6.23
CA SER A 549 -18.59 30.24 -4.91
C SER A 549 -17.11 30.15 -4.56
N GLU A 550 -16.46 31.30 -4.43
CA GLU A 550 -15.03 31.39 -4.11
C GLU A 550 -14.71 30.80 -2.73
N THR A 551 -15.56 31.03 -1.74
CA THR A 551 -15.40 30.46 -0.38
C THR A 551 -15.45 28.93 -0.41
N THR A 552 -16.31 28.35 -1.24
CA THR A 552 -16.45 26.90 -1.39
C THR A 552 -15.24 26.32 -2.12
N LEU A 553 -14.78 26.98 -3.20
CA LEU A 553 -13.57 26.59 -3.94
C LEU A 553 -12.33 26.61 -3.04
N LYS A 554 -12.18 27.66 -2.21
CA LYS A 554 -11.09 27.78 -1.23
C LYS A 554 -11.12 26.69 -0.18
N LYS A 555 -12.28 26.48 0.46
CA LYS A 555 -12.44 25.46 1.51
C LYS A 555 -12.14 24.06 0.98
N ALA A 556 -12.54 23.77 -0.25
CA ALA A 556 -12.33 22.47 -0.88
C ALA A 556 -10.97 22.32 -1.60
N LYS A 557 -10.13 23.38 -1.59
CA LYS A 557 -8.82 23.42 -2.27
C LYS A 557 -8.88 22.89 -3.71
N ILE A 558 -9.88 23.34 -4.47
CA ILE A 558 -10.08 22.86 -5.85
C ILE A 558 -9.04 23.49 -6.77
N HIS A 559 -8.27 22.64 -7.45
CA HIS A 559 -7.28 23.06 -8.43
C HIS A 559 -7.91 23.37 -9.80
N PRO A 560 -7.47 24.42 -10.54
CA PRO A 560 -8.00 24.77 -11.86
C PRO A 560 -8.05 23.60 -12.85
N PHE A 561 -6.97 22.83 -12.92
CA PHE A 561 -6.90 21.65 -13.79
C PHE A 561 -7.97 20.59 -13.47
N SER A 562 -8.37 20.46 -12.19
CA SER A 562 -9.47 19.55 -11.81
C SER A 562 -10.80 20.00 -12.39
N LEU A 563 -11.07 21.32 -12.41
CA LEU A 563 -12.28 21.88 -13.01
C LEU A 563 -12.29 21.71 -14.52
N LEU A 564 -11.15 21.93 -15.18
CA LEU A 564 -11.00 21.69 -16.62
C LEU A 564 -11.28 20.22 -16.97
N LEU A 565 -10.68 19.29 -16.23
CA LEU A 565 -10.91 17.86 -16.44
C LEU A 565 -12.37 17.48 -16.21
N SER A 566 -13.00 17.99 -15.15
CA SER A 566 -14.43 17.76 -14.90
C SER A 566 -15.30 18.38 -16.00
N SER A 567 -14.95 19.57 -16.50
CA SER A 567 -15.69 20.29 -17.54
C SER A 567 -15.68 19.53 -18.86
N GLU A 568 -14.49 19.12 -19.33
CA GLU A 568 -14.36 18.34 -20.56
C GLU A 568 -15.01 16.96 -20.44
N ASN A 569 -14.92 16.31 -19.27
CA ASN A 569 -15.61 15.03 -19.06
C ASN A 569 -17.13 15.21 -19.08
N TYR A 570 -17.66 16.29 -18.50
CA TYR A 570 -19.08 16.58 -18.50
C TYR A 570 -19.59 16.93 -19.90
N LYS A 571 -18.84 17.76 -20.64
CA LYS A 571 -19.10 18.17 -22.03
C LYS A 571 -19.17 17.01 -23.01
N ARG A 572 -18.43 15.92 -22.75
CA ARG A 572 -18.49 14.70 -23.58
C ARG A 572 -19.87 14.04 -23.62
N GLY A 573 -20.71 14.23 -22.59
CA GLY A 573 -22.05 13.65 -22.54
C GLY A 573 -22.09 12.13 -22.32
N GLN A 574 -20.95 11.49 -22.02
CA GLN A 574 -20.87 10.05 -21.82
C GLN A 574 -19.75 9.67 -20.83
N GLY A 575 -20.00 8.64 -20.01
CA GLY A 575 -18.99 8.06 -19.11
C GLY A 575 -17.86 7.33 -19.85
N TYR A 576 -16.63 7.37 -19.33
CA TYR A 576 -15.45 6.84 -20.01
C TYR A 576 -15.49 5.31 -20.20
N GLN A 577 -15.94 4.58 -19.17
CA GLN A 577 -16.08 3.12 -19.16
C GLN A 577 -17.55 2.65 -19.06
N GLY A 578 -18.51 3.58 -19.03
CA GLY A 578 -19.91 3.31 -18.72
C GLY A 578 -20.84 3.50 -19.92
N LYS A 579 -21.98 2.79 -19.91
CA LYS A 579 -23.09 3.02 -20.86
C LYS A 579 -23.90 4.29 -20.56
N THR A 580 -23.63 4.96 -19.44
CA THR A 580 -24.34 6.16 -18.99
C THR A 580 -24.06 7.33 -19.94
N LYS A 581 -25.14 7.86 -20.52
CA LYS A 581 -25.14 9.04 -21.40
C LYS A 581 -25.98 10.15 -20.78
N TRP A 582 -25.63 11.40 -21.04
CA TRP A 582 -26.35 12.59 -20.60
C TRP A 582 -26.16 13.71 -21.60
N GLU A 583 -27.07 14.69 -21.57
CA GLU A 583 -26.96 15.93 -22.33
C GLU A 583 -26.32 17.00 -21.43
N PRO A 584 -25.16 17.58 -21.80
CA PRO A 584 -24.49 18.57 -20.96
C PRO A 584 -25.31 19.87 -20.84
N ASP A 585 -25.55 20.32 -19.62
CA ASP A 585 -26.22 21.61 -19.39
C ASP A 585 -25.26 22.80 -19.59
N SER A 586 -25.69 23.78 -20.38
CA SER A 586 -24.88 24.95 -20.73
C SER A 586 -24.60 25.88 -19.53
N SER A 587 -25.48 25.92 -18.53
CA SER A 587 -25.32 26.76 -17.35
C SER A 587 -24.24 26.20 -16.44
N ILE A 588 -24.21 24.86 -16.28
CA ILE A 588 -23.17 24.16 -15.53
C ILE A 588 -21.81 24.37 -16.20
N LEU A 589 -21.72 24.23 -17.54
CA LEU A 589 -20.46 24.47 -18.25
C LEU A 589 -19.95 25.90 -18.08
N LYS A 590 -20.84 26.91 -18.16
CA LYS A 590 -20.48 28.32 -17.88
C LYS A 590 -20.04 28.52 -16.43
N ALA A 591 -20.70 27.86 -15.48
CA ALA A 591 -20.33 27.91 -14.07
C ALA A 591 -18.92 27.33 -13.83
N MET A 592 -18.60 26.21 -14.48
CA MET A 592 -17.29 25.57 -14.40
C MET A 592 -16.19 26.41 -15.07
N ASP A 593 -16.49 27.06 -16.19
CA ASP A 593 -15.56 27.98 -16.85
C ASP A 593 -15.26 29.21 -15.96
N SER A 594 -16.28 29.82 -15.34
CA SER A 594 -16.07 30.89 -14.36
C SER A 594 -15.26 30.41 -13.14
N ALA A 595 -15.57 29.22 -12.63
CA ALA A 595 -14.86 28.63 -11.49
C ALA A 595 -13.40 28.33 -11.80
N PHE A 596 -13.07 27.95 -13.05
CA PHE A 596 -11.71 27.72 -13.50
C PHE A 596 -10.84 28.96 -13.24
N TYR A 597 -11.28 30.15 -13.68
CA TYR A 597 -10.51 31.39 -13.46
C TYR A 597 -10.46 31.83 -11.99
N LYS A 598 -11.53 31.61 -11.23
CA LYS A 598 -11.54 31.90 -9.78
C LYS A 598 -10.63 30.97 -8.98
N SER A 599 -10.41 29.74 -9.47
CA SER A 599 -9.62 28.74 -8.76
C SER A 599 -8.12 29.03 -8.72
N PHE A 600 -7.58 29.86 -9.63
CA PHE A 600 -6.16 30.22 -9.66
C PHE A 600 -5.69 30.94 -8.38
N MET A 601 -6.56 31.72 -7.75
CA MET A 601 -6.25 32.43 -6.49
C MET A 601 -5.91 31.50 -5.32
N HIS A 602 -6.23 30.21 -5.44
CA HIS A 602 -6.03 29.20 -4.40
C HIS A 602 -4.78 28.35 -4.64
N VAL A 603 -4.13 28.49 -5.79
CA VAL A 603 -2.88 27.78 -6.09
C VAL A 603 -1.74 28.54 -5.44
N GLU A 604 -1.10 27.92 -4.45
CA GLU A 604 0.04 28.53 -3.77
C GLU A 604 1.24 28.61 -4.73
N PRO A 605 1.87 29.78 -4.89
CA PRO A 605 3.08 29.92 -5.70
C PRO A 605 4.29 29.25 -5.04
N VAL A 606 5.21 28.78 -5.86
CA VAL A 606 6.52 28.26 -5.46
C VAL A 606 7.54 29.39 -5.29
N GLY A 607 7.37 30.49 -6.04
CA GLY A 607 8.27 31.64 -5.98
C GLY A 607 9.61 31.38 -6.68
N LYS A 608 9.56 30.63 -7.79
CA LYS A 608 10.72 30.31 -8.64
C LYS A 608 10.53 30.90 -10.04
N ARG A 609 11.60 30.97 -10.80
CA ARG A 609 11.58 31.51 -12.17
C ARG A 609 11.34 30.37 -13.14
N PHE A 610 10.21 30.42 -13.85
CA PHE A 610 9.78 29.36 -14.76
C PHE A 610 9.94 29.79 -16.21
N LEU A 611 10.28 28.81 -17.05
CA LEU A 611 10.17 28.94 -18.49
C LEU A 611 9.28 27.80 -18.99
N VAL A 612 8.13 28.13 -19.57
CA VAL A 612 7.20 27.17 -20.16
C VAL A 612 7.31 27.25 -21.68
N ALA A 613 7.81 26.19 -22.29
CA ALA A 613 7.93 26.08 -23.74
C ALA A 613 6.91 25.07 -24.28
N VAL A 614 6.10 25.50 -25.24
CA VAL A 614 5.08 24.67 -25.89
C VAL A 614 5.56 24.29 -27.28
N ASP A 615 5.72 22.99 -27.49
CA ASP A 615 6.01 22.41 -28.80
C ASP A 615 4.76 22.39 -29.67
N VAL A 616 4.83 23.09 -30.80
CA VAL A 616 3.76 23.14 -31.80
C VAL A 616 4.18 22.51 -33.12
N SER A 617 5.30 21.78 -33.13
CA SER A 617 5.80 21.03 -34.28
C SER A 617 4.82 19.95 -34.77
N THR A 618 4.13 19.30 -33.83
CA THR A 618 3.08 18.32 -34.11
C THR A 618 1.70 18.91 -33.79
N SER A 619 0.69 18.52 -34.57
CA SER A 619 -0.67 18.98 -34.33
C SER A 619 -1.09 18.59 -32.90
N LEU A 620 -1.37 19.60 -32.07
CA LEU A 620 -1.91 19.46 -30.71
C LEU A 620 -3.39 19.01 -30.71
N SER A 621 -3.77 18.18 -31.67
CA SER A 621 -5.13 17.68 -31.90
C SER A 621 -5.41 16.35 -31.20
N SER A 622 -4.38 15.66 -30.70
CA SER A 622 -4.56 14.42 -29.93
C SER A 622 -5.21 14.67 -28.56
N ILE A 623 -5.75 13.62 -27.96
CA ILE A 623 -6.33 13.64 -26.61
C ILE A 623 -5.26 13.16 -25.61
N VAL A 624 -5.15 13.84 -24.47
CA VAL A 624 -4.24 13.43 -23.39
C VAL A 624 -4.70 12.07 -22.83
N PRO A 625 -3.82 11.05 -22.72
CA PRO A 625 -4.17 9.70 -22.29
C PRO A 625 -5.01 9.66 -21.01
N GLY A 626 -6.06 8.86 -21.05
CA GLY A 626 -7.02 8.70 -19.96
C GLY A 626 -7.96 9.89 -19.74
N THR A 627 -7.70 11.06 -20.31
CA THR A 627 -8.57 12.24 -20.19
C THR A 627 -9.52 12.39 -21.39
N SER A 628 -10.38 13.41 -21.35
CA SER A 628 -11.14 13.89 -22.50
C SER A 628 -10.61 15.23 -23.03
N VAL A 629 -9.45 15.69 -22.54
CA VAL A 629 -8.90 17.01 -22.84
C VAL A 629 -7.97 16.88 -24.04
N SER A 630 -8.10 17.79 -25.02
CA SER A 630 -7.15 17.85 -26.13
C SER A 630 -5.79 18.35 -25.64
N THR A 631 -4.73 17.91 -26.30
CA THR A 631 -3.35 18.29 -25.97
C THR A 631 -3.13 19.79 -26.11
N ALA A 632 -3.77 20.47 -27.06
CA ALA A 632 -3.73 21.93 -27.18
C ALA A 632 -4.33 22.64 -25.96
N VAL A 633 -5.51 22.20 -25.53
CA VAL A 633 -6.21 22.78 -24.37
C VAL A 633 -5.45 22.46 -23.08
N ALA A 634 -4.87 21.27 -22.96
CA ALA A 634 -4.02 20.91 -21.83
C ALA A 634 -2.77 21.80 -21.78
N ALA A 635 -2.06 21.97 -22.91
CA ALA A 635 -0.88 22.84 -22.99
C ALA A 635 -1.21 24.30 -22.64
N ALA A 636 -2.32 24.83 -23.16
CA ALA A 636 -2.80 26.16 -22.84
C ALA A 636 -3.13 26.30 -21.34
N ALA A 637 -3.85 25.33 -20.77
CA ALA A 637 -4.22 25.36 -19.36
C ALA A 637 -2.98 25.31 -18.45
N ILE A 638 -2.02 24.43 -18.73
CA ILE A 638 -0.77 24.31 -17.96
C ILE A 638 0.01 25.62 -18.03
N THR A 639 0.16 26.18 -19.24
CA THR A 639 0.83 27.46 -19.47
C THR A 639 0.16 28.58 -18.69
N MET A 640 -1.17 28.66 -18.71
CA MET A 640 -1.93 29.65 -17.94
C MET A 640 -1.80 29.46 -16.43
N ILE A 641 -1.69 28.22 -15.92
CA ILE A 641 -1.47 27.94 -14.50
C ILE A 641 -0.14 28.55 -14.06
N PHE A 642 0.97 28.24 -14.72
CA PHE A 642 2.26 28.81 -14.33
C PHE A 642 2.32 30.32 -14.57
N ALA A 643 1.83 30.82 -15.71
CA ALA A 643 1.86 32.25 -16.01
C ALA A 643 1.01 33.12 -15.05
N ARG A 644 -0.07 32.58 -14.47
CA ARG A 644 -0.91 33.30 -13.51
C ARG A 644 -0.49 33.10 -12.05
N THR A 645 0.11 31.96 -11.73
CA THR A 645 0.52 31.64 -10.36
C THR A 645 1.92 32.19 -10.04
N GLU A 646 2.86 32.09 -10.98
CA GLU A 646 4.27 32.46 -10.76
C GLU A 646 4.59 33.80 -11.43
N ALA A 647 5.08 34.75 -10.64
CA ALA A 647 5.32 36.12 -11.09
C ALA A 647 6.39 36.23 -12.19
N ASP A 648 7.37 35.32 -12.21
CA ASP A 648 8.48 35.30 -13.18
C ASP A 648 8.37 34.05 -14.06
N THR A 649 7.42 34.08 -15.00
CA THR A 649 7.20 33.01 -15.98
C THR A 649 7.40 33.54 -17.40
N HIS A 650 8.31 32.92 -18.15
CA HIS A 650 8.48 33.14 -19.57
C HIS A 650 7.74 32.05 -20.37
N VAL A 651 6.86 32.45 -21.28
CA VAL A 651 6.12 31.52 -22.15
C VAL A 651 6.67 31.61 -23.56
N LEU A 652 7.05 30.45 -24.12
CA LEU A 652 7.60 30.32 -25.46
C LEU A 652 6.78 29.28 -26.23
N ALA A 653 6.55 29.51 -27.51
CA ALA A 653 6.13 28.46 -28.45
C ALA A 653 7.24 28.26 -29.48
N TYR A 654 7.47 27.02 -29.88
CA TYR A 654 8.53 26.71 -30.84
C TYR A 654 8.12 25.65 -31.87
N SER A 655 8.56 25.86 -33.11
CA SER A 655 8.52 24.90 -34.21
C SER A 655 9.60 25.26 -35.24
N GLU A 656 10.20 24.24 -35.88
CA GLU A 656 11.11 24.42 -37.02
C GLU A 656 12.22 25.48 -36.84
N GLY A 657 13.00 25.37 -35.76
CA GLY A 657 14.11 26.30 -35.49
C GLY A 657 13.67 27.74 -35.13
N ALA A 658 12.38 28.05 -35.23
CA ALA A 658 11.80 29.31 -34.79
C ALA A 658 11.26 29.16 -33.37
N LEU A 659 11.66 30.10 -32.52
CA LEU A 659 11.20 30.21 -31.14
C LEU A 659 10.56 31.59 -30.98
N VAL A 660 9.29 31.60 -30.61
CA VAL A 660 8.48 32.82 -30.52
C VAL A 660 8.03 32.99 -29.06
N PRO A 661 8.38 34.12 -28.43
CA PRO A 661 7.79 34.50 -27.15
C PRO A 661 6.27 34.68 -27.29
N CYS A 662 5.51 33.96 -26.47
CA CYS A 662 4.06 34.07 -26.44
C CYS A 662 3.64 34.95 -25.26
N SER A 663 2.84 35.98 -25.55
CA SER A 663 2.31 36.89 -24.52
C SER A 663 1.02 36.33 -23.93
N VAL A 664 1.09 35.18 -23.23
CA VAL A 664 -0.10 34.65 -22.51
C VAL A 664 -0.34 35.52 -21.29
N SER A 665 -1.26 36.48 -21.39
CA SER A 665 -1.58 37.39 -20.29
C SER A 665 -2.58 36.77 -19.31
N ALA A 666 -2.60 37.30 -18.09
CA ALA A 666 -3.56 36.90 -17.05
C ALA A 666 -5.03 37.22 -17.41
N ASP A 667 -5.29 37.99 -18.46
CA ASP A 667 -6.65 38.34 -18.91
C ASP A 667 -7.16 37.45 -20.04
N MET A 668 -6.29 36.63 -20.66
CA MET A 668 -6.69 35.74 -21.75
C MET A 668 -7.60 34.62 -21.25
N THR A 669 -8.63 34.31 -22.04
CA THR A 669 -9.44 33.10 -21.88
C THR A 669 -8.67 31.86 -22.34
N LEU A 670 -9.05 30.67 -21.86
CA LEU A 670 -8.46 29.40 -22.26
C LEU A 670 -8.51 29.19 -23.78
N ALA A 671 -9.61 29.61 -24.43
CA ALA A 671 -9.74 29.53 -25.88
C ALA A 671 -8.77 30.46 -26.60
N GLN A 672 -8.62 31.71 -26.14
CA GLN A 672 -7.66 32.66 -26.70
C GLN A 672 -6.22 32.19 -26.51
N ALA A 673 -5.87 31.69 -25.32
CA ALA A 673 -4.54 31.13 -25.05
C ALA A 673 -4.25 29.92 -25.95
N THR A 674 -5.24 29.05 -26.17
CA THR A 674 -5.10 27.91 -27.10
C THR A 674 -4.84 28.38 -28.52
N VAL A 675 -5.58 29.37 -29.01
CA VAL A 675 -5.37 29.94 -30.34
C VAL A 675 -4.00 30.59 -30.44
N GLU A 676 -3.58 31.36 -29.44
CA GLU A 676 -2.27 32.02 -29.41
C GLU A 676 -1.12 31.02 -29.55
N LEU A 677 -1.19 29.90 -28.82
CA LEU A 677 -0.17 28.86 -28.88
C LEU A 677 -0.14 28.17 -30.25
N VAL A 678 -1.29 27.89 -30.85
CA VAL A 678 -1.39 27.12 -32.12
C VAL A 678 -1.22 27.99 -33.38
N LYS A 679 -0.87 29.28 -33.24
CA LYS A 679 -0.67 30.19 -34.39
C LYS A 679 0.50 29.82 -35.30
N ILE A 680 1.49 29.09 -34.80
CA ILE A 680 2.74 28.82 -35.52
C ILE A 680 2.59 27.51 -36.31
N PRO A 681 2.94 27.49 -37.63
CA PRO A 681 2.86 26.27 -38.43
C PRO A 681 3.81 25.18 -37.92
N GLY A 682 3.40 23.92 -38.12
CA GLY A 682 4.13 22.72 -37.69
C GLY A 682 5.35 22.39 -38.56
N GLY A 683 6.29 21.65 -37.99
CA GLY A 683 7.60 21.35 -38.57
C GLY A 683 8.39 20.33 -37.73
N SER A 684 9.72 20.38 -37.70
CA SER A 684 10.54 19.48 -36.86
C SER A 684 10.60 19.93 -35.39
N THR A 685 10.82 18.97 -34.48
CA THR A 685 10.90 19.19 -33.02
C THR A 685 12.36 19.33 -32.56
N ASP A 686 12.72 20.47 -31.96
CA ASP A 686 14.00 20.65 -31.25
C ASP A 686 13.77 21.18 -29.83
N CYS A 687 13.91 20.29 -28.85
CA CYS A 687 13.71 20.59 -27.43
C CYS A 687 14.89 21.33 -26.78
N THR A 688 15.98 21.58 -27.51
CA THR A 688 17.13 22.34 -27.00
C THR A 688 16.91 23.86 -27.09
N LEU A 689 16.08 24.30 -28.05
CA LEU A 689 15.83 25.72 -28.36
C LEU A 689 15.43 26.58 -27.14
N PRO A 690 14.52 26.14 -26.25
CA PRO A 690 14.14 26.96 -25.10
C PRO A 690 15.30 27.21 -24.13
N ILE A 691 16.21 26.24 -24.01
CA ILE A 691 17.36 26.30 -23.10
C ILE A 691 18.47 27.16 -23.70
N THR A 692 18.75 27.00 -25.00
CA THR A 692 19.73 27.83 -25.69
C THR A 692 19.28 29.29 -25.74
N TRP A 693 18.00 29.54 -26.06
CA TRP A 693 17.42 30.88 -26.03
C TRP A 693 17.59 31.56 -24.66
N ALA A 694 17.29 30.85 -23.56
CA ALA A 694 17.45 31.40 -22.22
C ALA A 694 18.93 31.72 -21.91
N THR A 695 19.84 30.86 -22.37
CA THR A 695 21.30 31.06 -22.21
C THR A 695 21.79 32.28 -22.98
N GLU A 696 21.42 32.40 -24.26
CA GLU A 696 21.83 33.48 -25.16
C GLU A 696 21.27 34.85 -24.71
N ASN A 697 20.06 34.86 -24.16
CA ASN A 697 19.42 36.07 -23.67
C ASN A 697 19.76 36.40 -22.21
N GLY A 698 20.70 35.66 -21.58
CA GLY A 698 21.11 35.88 -20.19
C GLY A 698 19.96 35.73 -19.19
N LYS A 699 18.94 34.94 -19.51
CA LYS A 699 17.78 34.69 -18.65
C LYS A 699 18.13 33.63 -17.63
N ALA A 700 18.03 33.99 -16.36
CA ALA A 700 18.26 33.05 -15.27
C ALA A 700 16.94 32.36 -14.91
N VAL A 701 16.85 31.06 -15.20
CA VAL A 701 15.64 30.24 -15.08
C VAL A 701 15.90 29.13 -14.07
N ASP A 702 14.98 28.90 -13.15
CA ASP A 702 15.09 27.83 -12.14
C ASP A 702 14.48 26.52 -12.63
N VAL A 703 13.37 26.58 -13.39
CA VAL A 703 12.68 25.40 -13.92
C VAL A 703 12.24 25.62 -15.36
N PHE A 704 12.73 24.78 -16.26
CA PHE A 704 12.27 24.66 -17.64
C PHE A 704 11.17 23.60 -17.72
N ILE A 705 10.02 23.94 -18.30
CA ILE A 705 8.91 23.03 -18.56
C ILE A 705 8.69 22.99 -20.07
N ILE A 706 8.96 21.84 -20.69
CA ILE A 706 8.77 21.63 -22.13
C ILE A 706 7.54 20.75 -22.33
N LEU A 707 6.50 21.26 -22.97
CA LEU A 707 5.27 20.54 -23.30
C LEU A 707 5.35 20.04 -24.74
N THR A 708 5.23 18.73 -24.98
CA THR A 708 5.33 18.14 -26.33
C THR A 708 4.38 16.96 -26.54
N ASN A 709 3.99 16.72 -27.79
CA ASN A 709 3.21 15.55 -28.23
C ASN A 709 4.08 14.45 -28.87
N ASN A 710 5.38 14.67 -29.06
CA ASN A 710 6.28 13.73 -29.73
C ASN A 710 7.45 13.36 -28.79
N PRO A 711 7.43 12.18 -28.16
CA PRO A 711 8.49 11.76 -27.24
C PRO A 711 9.58 10.96 -27.98
N LEU A 712 9.45 10.73 -29.29
CA LEU A 712 10.42 9.93 -30.04
C LEU A 712 11.67 10.80 -30.21
N TRP A 713 12.54 10.71 -29.21
CA TRP A 713 13.78 11.44 -29.07
C TRP A 713 14.84 10.99 -30.08
N THR A 714 14.56 11.18 -31.36
CA THR A 714 15.61 11.31 -32.36
C THR A 714 16.05 12.76 -32.40
N PHE A 715 16.56 13.27 -31.27
CA PHE A 715 17.15 14.61 -31.25
C PHE A 715 18.54 14.55 -31.88
N THR A 716 18.85 15.55 -32.71
CA THR A 716 20.20 15.78 -33.21
C THR A 716 21.15 16.25 -32.10
N ALA A 717 20.62 16.84 -31.02
CA ALA A 717 21.36 17.33 -29.85
C ALA A 717 20.62 17.05 -28.53
N SER A 718 21.37 16.80 -27.45
CA SER A 718 20.79 16.42 -26.14
C SER A 718 20.29 17.64 -25.34
N PRO A 719 19.00 17.67 -24.91
CA PRO A 719 18.50 18.69 -23.99
C PRO A 719 19.22 18.70 -22.63
N VAL A 720 19.69 17.54 -22.17
CA VAL A 720 20.44 17.38 -20.92
C VAL A 720 21.79 18.08 -21.00
N GLU A 721 22.49 17.95 -22.13
CA GLU A 721 23.76 18.65 -22.36
C GLU A 721 23.56 20.16 -22.44
N SER A 722 22.48 20.60 -23.10
CA SER A 722 22.11 22.01 -23.19
C SER A 722 21.82 22.61 -21.81
N LEU A 723 21.12 21.86 -20.96
CA LEU A 723 20.86 22.26 -19.56
C LEU A 723 22.16 22.37 -18.76
N LYS A 724 23.08 21.41 -18.90
CA LYS A 724 24.39 21.45 -18.24
C LYS A 724 25.20 22.68 -18.66
N LYS A 725 25.22 23.00 -19.96
CA LYS A 725 25.84 24.23 -20.47
C LYS A 725 25.18 25.49 -19.90
N HIS A 726 23.85 25.53 -19.86
CA HIS A 726 23.12 26.64 -19.25
C HIS A 726 23.52 26.84 -17.79
N ARG A 727 23.52 25.79 -16.97
CA ARG A 727 23.94 25.85 -15.55
C ARG A 727 25.36 26.39 -15.38
N GLN A 728 26.29 26.00 -16.27
CA GLN A 728 27.67 26.50 -16.25
C GLN A 728 27.77 27.99 -16.57
N ILE A 729 26.96 28.46 -17.53
CA ILE A 729 27.00 29.87 -18.00
C ILE A 729 26.21 30.79 -17.06
N SER A 730 25.01 30.39 -16.64
CA SER A 730 24.11 31.22 -15.83
C SER A 730 24.40 31.14 -14.33
N GLY A 731 25.12 30.10 -13.88
CA GLY A 731 25.33 29.79 -12.46
C GLY A 731 24.04 29.38 -11.72
N ALA A 732 22.93 29.18 -12.43
CA ALA A 732 21.65 28.81 -11.83
C ALA A 732 21.53 27.29 -11.65
N ASN A 733 20.84 26.87 -10.58
CA ASN A 733 20.51 25.47 -10.33
C ASN A 733 19.26 25.03 -11.13
N SER A 734 19.31 25.21 -12.45
CA SER A 734 18.16 24.99 -13.33
C SER A 734 17.76 23.53 -13.42
N LYS A 735 16.45 23.27 -13.41
CA LYS A 735 15.83 21.94 -13.55
C LYS A 735 15.07 21.86 -14.87
N LEU A 736 14.89 20.66 -15.40
CA LEU A 736 14.19 20.42 -16.66
C LEU A 736 13.09 19.39 -16.46
N VAL A 737 11.86 19.80 -16.79
CA VAL A 737 10.68 18.96 -16.86
C VAL A 737 10.31 18.80 -18.34
N MET A 738 10.37 17.57 -18.86
CA MET A 738 9.81 17.26 -20.17
C MET A 738 8.46 16.59 -20.00
N CYS A 739 7.42 17.20 -20.55
CA CYS A 739 6.04 16.75 -20.42
C CYS A 739 5.51 16.27 -21.77
N GLY A 740 5.52 14.96 -21.98
CA GLY A 740 4.91 14.29 -23.11
C GLY A 740 3.39 14.16 -22.91
N LEU A 741 2.59 14.96 -23.59
CA LEU A 741 1.13 15.02 -23.36
C LEU A 741 0.37 13.81 -23.93
N THR A 742 0.93 13.05 -24.87
CA THR A 742 0.23 11.98 -25.63
C THR A 742 0.74 10.57 -25.38
N SER A 743 1.97 10.41 -24.91
CA SER A 743 2.76 9.23 -25.28
C SER A 743 3.59 8.70 -24.13
N ILE A 744 3.66 7.37 -24.10
CA ILE A 744 4.32 6.50 -23.10
C ILE A 744 5.81 6.30 -23.48
N GLY A 745 6.41 7.29 -24.15
CA GLY A 745 7.82 7.21 -24.56
C GLY A 745 8.73 7.13 -23.34
N HIS A 746 9.87 6.44 -23.49
CA HIS A 746 10.85 6.08 -22.46
C HIS A 746 11.27 7.23 -21.53
N ALA A 747 12.10 7.00 -20.50
CA ALA A 747 12.65 8.07 -19.64
C ALA A 747 13.72 8.87 -20.38
N ILE A 748 13.85 10.20 -20.12
CA ILE A 748 15.01 10.97 -20.60
C ILE A 748 16.21 10.15 -20.14
N ALA A 749 16.98 9.63 -21.10
CA ALA A 749 17.99 8.59 -20.93
C ALA A 749 18.49 8.40 -19.50
N ASP A 750 18.48 7.16 -18.98
CA ASP A 750 19.03 6.69 -17.70
C ASP A 750 20.19 7.58 -17.16
N THR A 751 19.83 8.69 -16.51
CA THR A 751 20.78 9.76 -16.16
C THR A 751 20.71 10.00 -14.67
N GLU A 752 21.89 10.04 -14.05
CA GLU A 752 22.07 10.34 -12.62
C GLU A 752 21.84 11.83 -12.28
N ASP A 753 21.06 12.58 -13.05
CA ASP A 753 20.79 14.01 -12.82
C ASP A 753 19.46 14.21 -12.07
N ARG A 754 19.56 14.59 -10.79
CA ARG A 754 18.39 14.84 -9.93
C ARG A 754 17.49 15.98 -10.42
N GLY A 755 17.98 16.87 -11.28
CA GLY A 755 17.24 18.01 -11.80
C GLY A 755 16.39 17.72 -13.03
N LEU A 756 16.33 16.45 -13.46
CA LEU A 756 15.53 16.01 -14.60
C LEU A 756 14.26 15.29 -14.14
N LEU A 757 13.17 15.56 -14.84
CA LEU A 757 11.89 14.88 -14.68
C LEU A 757 11.20 14.73 -16.04
N SER A 758 10.80 13.50 -16.33
CA SER A 758 10.00 13.13 -17.49
C SER A 758 8.55 12.89 -17.04
N ILE A 759 7.58 13.49 -17.70
CA ILE A 759 6.15 13.30 -17.43
C ILE A 759 5.50 12.71 -18.69
N CYS A 760 4.86 11.56 -18.54
CA CYS A 760 4.04 10.91 -19.57
C CYS A 760 2.55 11.10 -19.26
N GLY A 761 1.82 11.69 -20.20
CA GLY A 761 0.44 12.12 -20.03
C GLY A 761 0.33 13.32 -19.08
N PHE A 762 -0.90 13.67 -18.68
CA PHE A 762 -1.10 14.76 -17.72
C PHE A 762 -2.32 14.55 -16.83
N ASP A 763 -2.13 14.71 -15.53
CA ASP A 763 -3.16 14.70 -14.50
C ASP A 763 -2.85 15.72 -13.39
N LEU A 764 -3.70 15.79 -12.36
CA LEU A 764 -3.46 16.69 -11.23
C LEU A 764 -2.17 16.35 -10.47
N GLY A 765 -1.74 15.09 -10.52
CA GLY A 765 -0.50 14.63 -9.94
C GLY A 765 0.73 15.26 -10.60
N ALA A 766 0.74 15.37 -11.93
CA ALA A 766 1.84 15.99 -12.68
C ALA A 766 2.23 17.38 -12.14
N LEU A 767 1.24 18.22 -11.84
CA LEU A 767 1.46 19.56 -11.27
C LEU A 767 2.08 19.50 -9.87
N SER A 768 1.67 18.52 -9.07
CA SER A 768 2.24 18.30 -7.73
C SER A 768 3.68 17.80 -7.82
N VAL A 769 3.99 16.92 -8.79
CA VAL A 769 5.38 16.46 -9.05
C VAL A 769 6.26 17.62 -9.50
N ILE A 770 5.80 18.47 -10.43
CA ILE A 770 6.55 19.65 -10.88
C ILE A 770 6.86 20.59 -9.70
N ARG A 771 5.86 20.86 -8.86
CA ARG A 771 6.03 21.67 -7.65
C ARG A 771 7.05 21.06 -6.70
N ASN A 772 6.94 19.76 -6.42
CA ASN A 772 7.84 19.04 -5.52
C ASN A 772 9.29 19.09 -6.05
N LEU A 773 9.49 18.92 -7.37
CA LEU A 773 10.79 19.04 -8.01
C LEU A 773 11.34 20.46 -7.88
N ALA A 774 10.51 21.49 -8.14
CA ALA A 774 10.91 22.89 -8.03
C ALA A 774 11.38 23.27 -6.61
N GLN A 775 10.81 22.63 -5.58
CA GLN A 775 11.14 22.80 -4.16
C GLN A 775 12.26 21.88 -3.63
N ASP A 776 12.91 21.09 -4.49
CA ASP A 776 13.96 20.12 -4.10
C ASP A 776 13.45 19.04 -3.13
N LEU A 777 12.18 18.66 -3.26
CA LEU A 777 11.56 17.62 -2.43
C LEU A 777 11.70 16.21 -3.03
N ILE A 778 11.94 16.10 -4.35
CA ILE A 778 12.10 14.87 -5.12
C ILE A 778 13.22 15.00 -6.16
#